data_AF-A0A957D9R9-F1
#
_entry.id   AF-A0A957D9R9-F1
#
_cell.length_a   1.000
_cell.length_b   1.000
_cell.length_c   1.000
_cell.angle_alpha   90.00
_cell.angle_beta   90.00
_cell.angle_gamma   90.00
#
_symmetry.space_group_name_H-M   'P 1'
#
loop_
_entity.id
_entity.type
_entity.pdbx_description
1 polymer ?
#
loop_
_entity_poly.entity_id
_entity_poly.type
_entity_poly.pdbx_seq_one_letter_code
_entity_poly.pdbx_strand_id
1 'polypeptide(L)'
;MKAFNKIGFHTSIGGNPSGIGEHLRTLDQANIPFFIKAADSMTGLFDAQQLIYARGNNDIGHTLVFRRSIPGAHGQPPSGAADVPDYTKEPEAAAADHWQWHRDNLPSELDPKLVWIETINELRKEVSESDWIGKFAFFTGQMAMADGFKFSAFGYSTGTPDEGAWETDGMLQYLELCQQHPNQLSVALHEYSLKVDNIWFLRNDHVGRFQKLFATCDKHHIKRPKVLMTEWGWTHERVPVPEVAIAHIREVGELYAQYPEILGGAIWYLGPKFGGIANLAQKLIQPVTEFTLQHRFDVPDVVETIPPPRPPVTIVQPPTTMTAGSVTANGRFIRDVTIPDDMPITAGDTFTKTWGVENNGRAPWDAGYKLIHVGGTKMHTVTSVPLPATASGAQTNISVDMIAPATPGTYFSDWRFQDDKGQFFGDIMYVRILSEAAPAPTTGISDGKFVADLTIPDDTNIEPGQTFTKSWRVRNNGTRPWGAGFKLEFVGGTNMAQQISVPLPATAPGAQADISIKMTAPAAPGMHFSDYRMKDENGNPFGEIIYVRIQVPSPAGVSLATPLSQRDPQWASELLGHPGSPKTIGEWGCMMTCFTMVATTYGRSTNPSQFNHAMITNGGYLNGYLTKWNALSNVYKDIVYMGKVDGGAPDMINRINASLAAGNPVTILVDFTRDTPYSDNDQHWVLIVGRDGDDYRINDPWLLPAQEASLRDRYGRTGKPLRDAIRSAIFYRSTKPVTPPTQPPSTPISQLERGMNINPDAPNSNPMDNDDLKGLEWVRFVFKLAARDNPTERDDIQKAFAQYDTIVRKYNAMGVNSLIVLNQETVWGRAPWAGNNDWSGYGDDLAAVASQIAKRYRRYGEKVAYEIWNEGDLPNNPASVFVPPAQFATVLKKVAAAIRAESPQSPLVFGGLATGPQQGIDYLKACKQALNGPWPVDAIGVHPYGRYATKAPFDWGSHFGTLGEAFEMYRNQIPDIPFWITEIGVAADSEIGPANYPQIGDYIKDVYKHVEQRYTDLVPVIIWFAWSDWMRNAGIVRHDGQRKDHVYAAFRAMRNREL
;
A
#
# COMPACT_ATOMS: atom_id res chain seq x y z
N MET A 1 -18.93 18.45 30.54
CA MET A 1 -18.46 17.94 31.85
C MET A 1 -16.94 17.82 31.89
N LYS A 2 -16.34 17.70 33.08
CA LYS A 2 -14.91 17.36 33.25
C LYS A 2 -14.80 15.89 33.67
N ALA A 3 -14.01 15.09 32.95
CA ALA A 3 -13.74 13.69 33.29
C ALA A 3 -12.36 13.53 33.93
N PHE A 4 -12.24 12.57 34.84
CA PHE A 4 -10.98 12.21 35.48
C PHE A 4 -10.14 11.29 34.58
N ASN A 5 -8.84 11.24 34.86
CA ASN A 5 -8.00 10.16 34.34
C ASN A 5 -8.49 8.81 34.87
N LYS A 6 -8.65 7.85 33.96
CA LYS A 6 -9.17 6.51 34.26
C LYS A 6 -8.07 5.44 34.29
N ILE A 7 -6.80 5.82 34.10
CA ILE A 7 -5.67 4.90 34.15
C ILE A 7 -5.21 4.72 35.61
N GLY A 8 -5.28 3.47 36.10
CA GLY A 8 -4.81 3.01 37.40
C GLY A 8 -3.82 1.85 37.27
N PHE A 9 -3.85 0.90 38.21
CA PHE A 9 -2.76 -0.08 38.36
C PHE A 9 -3.24 -1.53 38.44
N HIS A 10 -2.37 -2.44 38.00
CA HIS A 10 -2.51 -3.88 38.17
C HIS A 10 -1.58 -4.39 39.29
N THR A 11 -2.08 -5.21 40.21
CA THR A 11 -1.31 -5.85 41.28
C THR A 11 -1.34 -7.37 41.17
N SER A 12 -0.27 -8.05 41.61
CA SER A 12 -0.26 -9.52 41.68
C SER A 12 0.79 -10.01 42.69
N ILE A 13 0.79 -11.31 42.98
CA ILE A 13 1.77 -11.96 43.86
C ILE A 13 3.19 -11.74 43.30
N GLY A 14 4.10 -11.20 44.12
CA GLY A 14 5.52 -11.02 43.77
C GLY A 14 5.91 -9.65 43.21
N GLY A 15 4.95 -8.72 43.04
CA GLY A 15 5.22 -7.35 42.60
C GLY A 15 5.74 -6.42 43.72
N ASN A 16 6.09 -5.19 43.36
CA ASN A 16 6.38 -4.10 44.31
C ASN A 16 5.17 -3.13 44.38
N PRO A 17 4.18 -3.37 45.23
CA PRO A 17 2.99 -2.53 45.35
C PRO A 17 3.23 -1.26 46.19
N SER A 18 4.47 -0.90 46.51
CA SER A 18 4.77 0.22 47.40
C SER A 18 4.18 1.53 46.86
N GLY A 19 3.34 2.17 47.68
CA GLY A 19 2.62 3.40 47.32
C GLY A 19 1.19 3.17 46.82
N ILE A 20 0.77 1.94 46.50
CA ILE A 20 -0.58 1.70 45.95
C ILE A 20 -1.69 2.10 46.93
N GLY A 21 -1.55 1.79 48.22
CA GLY A 21 -2.55 2.17 49.23
C GLY A 21 -2.65 3.68 49.42
N GLU A 22 -1.54 4.41 49.29
CA GLU A 22 -1.53 5.88 49.34
C GLU A 22 -2.19 6.49 48.09
N HIS A 23 -1.91 5.95 46.90
CA HIS A 23 -2.60 6.32 45.67
C HIS A 23 -4.13 6.18 45.81
N LEU A 24 -4.62 5.03 46.27
CA LEU A 24 -6.05 4.77 46.45
C LEU A 24 -6.69 5.72 47.46
N ARG A 25 -6.07 5.89 48.64
CA ARG A 25 -6.57 6.81 49.68
C ARG A 25 -6.60 8.26 49.21
N THR A 26 -5.56 8.70 48.49
CA THR A 26 -5.44 10.09 48.06
C THR A 26 -6.49 10.42 46.99
N LEU A 27 -6.74 9.51 46.05
CA LEU A 27 -7.79 9.70 45.04
C LEU A 27 -9.18 9.63 45.65
N ASP A 28 -9.45 8.69 46.56
CA ASP A 28 -10.72 8.61 47.29
C ASP A 28 -11.00 9.91 48.06
N GLN A 29 -10.03 10.40 48.85
CA GLN A 29 -10.18 11.65 49.62
C GLN A 29 -10.47 12.87 48.72
N ALA A 30 -9.96 12.85 47.49
CA ALA A 30 -10.22 13.89 46.49
C ALA A 30 -11.54 13.68 45.70
N ASN A 31 -12.33 12.67 46.04
CA ASN A 31 -13.53 12.21 45.32
C ASN A 31 -13.26 11.92 43.83
N ILE A 32 -12.15 11.23 43.55
CA ILE A 32 -11.73 10.83 42.21
C ILE A 32 -11.83 9.30 42.08
N PRO A 33 -12.55 8.75 41.09
CA PRO A 33 -12.59 7.31 40.87
C PRO A 33 -11.21 6.77 40.52
N PHE A 34 -10.91 5.57 41.02
CA PHE A 34 -9.70 4.82 40.68
C PHE A 34 -10.06 3.49 40.02
N PHE A 35 -9.11 2.97 39.25
CA PHE A 35 -9.17 1.64 38.66
C PHE A 35 -8.07 0.76 39.25
N ILE A 36 -8.44 -0.38 39.83
CA ILE A 36 -7.50 -1.34 40.40
C ILE A 36 -7.88 -2.74 39.94
N LYS A 37 -6.92 -3.47 39.37
CA LYS A 37 -7.06 -4.89 39.10
C LYS A 37 -6.03 -5.67 39.91
N ALA A 38 -6.42 -6.82 40.45
CA ALA A 38 -5.48 -7.74 41.07
C ALA A 38 -5.60 -9.16 40.50
N ALA A 39 -4.45 -9.79 40.23
CA ALA A 39 -4.36 -11.18 39.86
C ALA A 39 -3.76 -12.01 41.01
N ASP A 40 -4.50 -13.01 41.47
CA ASP A 40 -4.11 -13.96 42.53
C ASP A 40 -3.79 -13.33 43.90
N SER A 41 -3.94 -12.03 44.06
CA SER A 41 -3.64 -11.29 45.29
C SER A 41 -4.80 -10.39 45.68
N MET A 42 -4.97 -10.15 46.98
CA MET A 42 -5.89 -9.13 47.51
C MET A 42 -5.22 -7.75 47.67
N THR A 43 -3.94 -7.62 47.29
CA THR A 43 -3.18 -6.38 47.39
C THR A 43 -3.84 -5.26 46.58
N GLY A 44 -4.19 -4.16 47.24
CA GLY A 44 -4.92 -3.03 46.63
C GLY A 44 -6.44 -3.23 46.61
N LEU A 45 -6.94 -4.43 46.30
CA LEU A 45 -8.39 -4.72 46.33
C LEU A 45 -8.96 -4.67 47.75
N PHE A 46 -8.26 -5.23 48.73
CA PHE A 46 -8.72 -5.18 50.12
C PHE A 46 -8.87 -3.73 50.60
N ASP A 47 -7.83 -2.90 50.40
CA ASP A 47 -7.85 -1.48 50.76
C ASP A 47 -8.96 -0.71 50.02
N ALA A 48 -9.14 -0.97 48.72
CA ALA A 48 -10.19 -0.35 47.92
C ALA A 48 -11.60 -0.67 48.43
N GLN A 49 -11.88 -1.93 48.79
CA GLN A 49 -13.16 -2.31 49.38
C GLN A 49 -13.37 -1.63 50.74
N GLN A 50 -12.34 -1.56 51.59
CA GLN A 50 -12.42 -0.87 52.88
C GLN A 50 -12.73 0.63 52.73
N LEU A 51 -12.18 1.29 51.71
CA LEU A 51 -12.51 2.70 51.40
C LEU A 51 -13.98 2.87 51.01
N ILE A 52 -14.49 2.00 50.13
CA ILE A 52 -15.89 2.00 49.72
C ILE A 52 -16.81 1.74 50.93
N TYR A 53 -16.47 0.78 51.79
CA TYR A 53 -17.26 0.52 53.01
C TYR A 53 -17.22 1.67 54.01
N ALA A 54 -16.08 2.33 54.18
CA ALA A 54 -15.96 3.49 55.05
C ALA A 54 -16.87 4.64 54.60
N ARG A 55 -17.17 4.75 53.29
CA ARG A 55 -18.15 5.71 52.73
C ARG A 55 -19.59 5.21 52.79
N GLY A 56 -19.78 3.90 52.92
CA GLY A 56 -21.09 3.26 52.94
C GLY A 56 -21.68 2.96 51.56
N ASN A 57 -21.08 3.44 50.47
CA ASN A 57 -21.43 3.11 49.09
C ASN A 57 -20.25 3.40 48.12
N ASN A 58 -20.40 3.05 46.83
CA ASN A 58 -19.43 3.34 45.78
C ASN A 58 -19.92 4.44 44.82
N ASP A 59 -20.41 5.56 45.37
CA ASP A 59 -20.96 6.69 44.61
C ASP A 59 -19.93 7.40 43.72
N ILE A 60 -18.65 7.40 44.12
CA ILE A 60 -17.53 7.92 43.33
C ILE A 60 -17.29 7.08 42.05
N GLY A 61 -17.67 5.80 42.06
CA GLY A 61 -17.52 4.91 40.91
C GLY A 61 -16.14 4.25 40.80
N HIS A 62 -15.53 3.84 41.91
CA HIS A 62 -14.31 3.04 41.91
C HIS A 62 -14.53 1.71 41.20
N THR A 63 -13.56 1.30 40.37
CA THR A 63 -13.63 0.05 39.60
C THR A 63 -12.59 -0.93 40.09
N LEU A 64 -13.06 -2.09 40.57
CA LEU A 64 -12.25 -3.15 41.16
C LEU A 64 -12.39 -4.41 40.30
N VAL A 65 -11.28 -5.02 39.90
CA VAL A 65 -11.26 -6.24 39.08
C VAL A 65 -10.39 -7.30 39.73
N PHE A 66 -10.86 -8.56 39.78
CA PHE A 66 -10.08 -9.69 40.25
C PHE A 66 -9.98 -10.77 39.18
N ARG A 67 -8.79 -11.37 39.08
CA ARG A 67 -8.50 -12.51 38.19
C ARG A 67 -7.77 -13.60 38.95
N ARG A 68 -8.18 -14.86 38.77
CA ARG A 68 -7.44 -16.04 39.26
C ARG A 68 -6.68 -16.66 38.10
N SER A 69 -5.36 -16.74 38.19
CA SER A 69 -4.48 -17.32 37.15
C SER A 69 -3.70 -18.56 37.60
N ILE A 70 -3.63 -18.82 38.91
CA ILE A 70 -3.01 -20.05 39.45
C ILE A 70 -4.05 -20.98 40.08
N PRO A 71 -3.80 -22.31 40.12
CA PRO A 71 -4.67 -23.24 40.82
C PRO A 71 -4.85 -22.86 42.29
N GLY A 72 -6.10 -22.81 42.77
CA GLY A 72 -6.41 -22.56 44.17
C GLY A 72 -6.24 -23.81 45.04
N ALA A 73 -6.68 -23.74 46.30
CA ALA A 73 -6.57 -24.83 47.27
C ALA A 73 -7.47 -26.05 46.95
N HIS A 74 -8.43 -25.92 46.02
CA HIS A 74 -9.47 -26.92 45.75
C HIS A 74 -9.28 -27.75 44.46
N GLY A 75 -8.03 -27.93 44.00
CA GLY A 75 -7.71 -28.86 42.90
C GLY A 75 -7.44 -28.19 41.55
N GLN A 76 -7.08 -29.01 40.55
CA GLN A 76 -6.68 -28.53 39.22
C GLN A 76 -7.85 -27.93 38.42
N PRO A 77 -7.63 -26.86 37.64
CA PRO A 77 -8.64 -26.30 36.74
C PRO A 77 -9.10 -27.32 35.68
N PRO A 78 -10.34 -27.24 35.17
CA PRO A 78 -10.87 -28.19 34.18
C PRO A 78 -10.03 -28.33 32.91
N SER A 79 -9.45 -27.23 32.41
CA SER A 79 -8.59 -27.21 31.21
C SER A 79 -7.10 -27.46 31.51
N GLY A 80 -6.72 -27.53 32.79
CA GLY A 80 -5.34 -27.50 33.26
C GLY A 80 -4.76 -26.09 33.50
N ALA A 81 -5.44 -25.02 33.07
CA ALA A 81 -5.07 -23.63 33.35
C ALA A 81 -6.28 -22.83 33.87
N ALA A 82 -6.07 -21.99 34.90
CA ALA A 82 -7.17 -21.35 35.62
C ALA A 82 -7.96 -20.36 34.77
N ASP A 83 -7.29 -19.67 33.85
CA ASP A 83 -7.80 -18.57 33.04
C ASP A 83 -7.98 -18.94 31.55
N VAL A 84 -7.99 -20.24 31.23
CA VAL A 84 -8.20 -20.77 29.88
C VAL A 84 -9.38 -21.76 29.91
N PRO A 85 -10.39 -21.62 29.04
CA PRO A 85 -11.51 -22.55 29.01
C PRO A 85 -11.12 -23.91 28.41
N ASP A 86 -11.86 -24.97 28.76
CA ASP A 86 -11.69 -26.31 28.17
C ASP A 86 -12.34 -26.38 26.78
N TYR A 87 -11.58 -26.01 25.76
CA TYR A 87 -12.00 -26.02 24.36
C TYR A 87 -12.34 -27.42 23.80
N THR A 88 -12.14 -28.50 24.57
CA THR A 88 -12.51 -29.86 24.12
C THR A 88 -13.99 -30.19 24.33
N LYS A 89 -14.71 -29.33 25.06
CA LYS A 89 -16.13 -29.49 25.37
C LYS A 89 -16.99 -28.50 24.59
N GLU A 90 -18.29 -28.79 24.55
CA GLU A 90 -19.29 -27.81 24.12
C GLU A 90 -19.28 -26.59 25.06
N PRO A 91 -19.55 -25.38 24.56
CA PRO A 91 -19.29 -24.12 25.27
C PRO A 91 -20.09 -24.01 26.58
N GLU A 92 -21.31 -24.56 26.62
CA GLU A 92 -22.15 -24.60 27.83
C GLU A 92 -21.53 -25.48 28.94
N ALA A 93 -21.11 -26.70 28.57
CA ALA A 93 -20.49 -27.63 29.52
C ALA A 93 -19.13 -27.12 30.00
N ALA A 94 -18.32 -26.55 29.10
CA ALA A 94 -17.07 -25.89 29.45
C ALA A 94 -17.31 -24.73 30.42
N ALA A 95 -18.31 -23.88 30.15
CA ALA A 95 -18.66 -22.75 31.00
C ALA A 95 -19.10 -23.19 32.41
N ALA A 96 -19.87 -24.27 32.51
CA ALA A 96 -20.35 -24.79 33.80
C ALA A 96 -19.20 -25.29 34.67
N ASP A 97 -18.32 -26.12 34.12
CA ASP A 97 -17.16 -26.64 34.83
C ASP A 97 -16.19 -25.50 35.23
N HIS A 98 -15.95 -24.56 34.32
CA HIS A 98 -15.04 -23.44 34.53
C HIS A 98 -15.56 -22.48 35.60
N TRP A 99 -16.84 -22.09 35.54
CA TRP A 99 -17.45 -21.22 36.54
C TRP A 99 -17.52 -21.87 37.92
N GLN A 100 -17.91 -23.15 38.00
CA GLN A 100 -17.94 -23.90 39.25
C GLN A 100 -16.55 -23.87 39.93
N TRP A 101 -15.50 -24.16 39.17
CA TRP A 101 -14.14 -24.14 39.69
C TRP A 101 -13.72 -22.75 40.16
N HIS A 102 -14.00 -21.69 39.40
CA HIS A 102 -13.69 -20.32 39.81
C HIS A 102 -14.42 -19.96 41.11
N ARG A 103 -15.73 -20.18 41.17
CA ARG A 103 -16.56 -19.89 42.35
C ARG A 103 -16.01 -20.54 43.63
N ASP A 104 -15.56 -21.78 43.54
CA ASP A 104 -14.99 -22.52 44.67
C ASP A 104 -13.57 -22.06 45.05
N ASN A 105 -12.90 -21.28 44.19
CA ASN A 105 -11.51 -20.84 44.36
C ASN A 105 -11.33 -19.31 44.39
N LEU A 106 -12.41 -18.52 44.46
CA LEU A 106 -12.33 -17.08 44.69
C LEU A 106 -11.97 -16.79 46.17
N PRO A 107 -11.17 -15.75 46.47
CA PRO A 107 -10.95 -15.31 47.85
C PRO A 107 -12.28 -14.96 48.54
N SER A 108 -12.47 -15.40 49.78
CA SER A 108 -13.68 -15.13 50.55
C SER A 108 -13.82 -13.66 50.95
N GLU A 109 -12.73 -12.90 50.89
CA GLU A 109 -12.68 -11.46 51.15
C GLU A 109 -13.20 -10.61 49.99
N LEU A 110 -13.49 -11.19 48.83
CA LEU A 110 -14.10 -10.47 47.71
C LEU A 110 -15.58 -10.20 47.98
N ASP A 111 -15.99 -8.95 47.81
CA ASP A 111 -17.40 -8.60 47.73
C ASP A 111 -17.89 -8.80 46.29
N PRO A 112 -18.78 -9.78 46.04
CA PRO A 112 -19.27 -10.09 44.70
C PRO A 112 -20.03 -8.93 44.04
N LYS A 113 -20.51 -7.95 44.83
CA LYS A 113 -21.22 -6.77 44.32
C LYS A 113 -20.29 -5.65 43.90
N LEU A 114 -19.08 -5.59 44.46
CA LEU A 114 -18.10 -4.53 44.18
C LEU A 114 -17.11 -4.92 43.09
N VAL A 115 -16.69 -6.18 43.06
CA VAL A 115 -15.55 -6.63 42.26
C VAL A 115 -16.00 -7.36 40.98
N TRP A 116 -15.48 -6.92 39.84
CA TRP A 116 -15.62 -7.61 38.56
C TRP A 116 -14.71 -8.84 38.51
N ILE A 117 -15.27 -10.01 38.23
CA ILE A 117 -14.53 -11.26 38.09
C ILE A 117 -14.20 -11.50 36.62
N GLU A 118 -12.90 -11.63 36.34
CA GLU A 118 -12.35 -12.03 35.04
C GLU A 118 -11.89 -13.49 35.14
N THR A 119 -12.53 -14.40 34.40
CA THR A 119 -12.24 -15.85 34.47
C THR A 119 -11.46 -16.38 33.26
N ILE A 120 -11.27 -15.55 32.24
CA ILE A 120 -10.60 -15.91 30.99
C ILE A 120 -9.65 -14.81 30.54
N ASN A 121 -8.49 -15.19 29.97
CA ASN A 121 -7.39 -14.29 29.65
C ASN A 121 -6.57 -14.81 28.46
N GLU A 122 -6.15 -13.93 27.55
CA GLU A 122 -5.33 -14.23 26.37
C GLU A 122 -5.82 -15.42 25.54
N LEU A 123 -7.11 -15.40 25.22
CA LEU A 123 -7.83 -16.47 24.53
C LEU A 123 -7.36 -16.69 23.08
N ARG A 124 -7.81 -17.82 22.49
CA ARG A 124 -7.70 -18.06 21.05
C ARG A 124 -8.33 -16.92 20.28
N LYS A 125 -7.63 -16.42 19.26
CA LYS A 125 -7.93 -15.13 18.61
C LYS A 125 -8.69 -15.26 17.30
N GLU A 126 -8.80 -16.47 16.77
CA GLU A 126 -9.36 -16.76 15.46
C GLU A 126 -10.88 -16.53 15.44
N VAL A 127 -11.40 -15.99 14.33
CA VAL A 127 -12.85 -15.83 14.11
C VAL A 127 -13.59 -17.17 14.25
N SER A 128 -12.96 -18.28 13.82
CA SER A 128 -13.53 -19.63 13.92
C SER A 128 -13.76 -20.10 15.36
N GLU A 129 -13.02 -19.57 16.33
CA GLU A 129 -13.15 -19.91 17.76
C GLU A 129 -14.03 -18.88 18.49
N SER A 130 -14.24 -17.70 17.89
CA SER A 130 -14.92 -16.57 18.53
C SER A 130 -16.41 -16.84 18.77
N ASP A 131 -17.08 -17.59 17.90
CA ASP A 131 -18.47 -18.05 18.15
C ASP A 131 -18.57 -18.93 19.41
N TRP A 132 -17.65 -19.89 19.56
CA TRP A 132 -17.58 -20.76 20.74
C TRP A 132 -17.25 -19.96 22.00
N ILE A 133 -16.28 -19.05 21.93
CA ILE A 133 -15.85 -18.22 23.06
C ILE A 133 -16.97 -17.27 23.50
N GLY A 134 -17.70 -16.67 22.55
CA GLY A 134 -18.86 -15.83 22.85
C GLY A 134 -19.97 -16.61 23.56
N LYS A 135 -20.30 -17.83 23.09
CA LYS A 135 -21.25 -18.73 23.76
C LYS A 135 -20.77 -19.14 25.15
N PHE A 136 -19.49 -19.46 25.31
CA PHE A 136 -18.90 -19.75 26.62
C PHE A 136 -19.08 -18.57 27.57
N ALA A 137 -18.75 -17.35 27.15
CA ALA A 137 -18.90 -16.15 27.96
C ALA A 137 -20.37 -15.84 28.29
N PHE A 138 -21.30 -16.10 27.37
CA PHE A 138 -22.75 -16.02 27.60
C PHE A 138 -23.17 -16.91 28.76
N PHE A 139 -22.85 -18.21 28.72
CA PHE A 139 -23.21 -19.15 29.79
C PHE A 139 -22.52 -18.82 31.12
N THR A 140 -21.21 -18.51 31.10
CA THR A 140 -20.49 -18.09 32.32
C THR A 140 -21.10 -16.83 32.93
N GLY A 141 -21.45 -15.84 32.10
CA GLY A 141 -22.10 -14.61 32.54
C GLY A 141 -23.45 -14.87 33.23
N GLN A 142 -24.28 -15.76 32.68
CA GLN A 142 -25.56 -16.13 33.30
C GLN A 142 -25.36 -16.76 34.70
N MET A 143 -24.41 -17.69 34.83
CA MET A 143 -24.14 -18.35 36.11
C MET A 143 -23.52 -17.39 37.14
N ALA A 144 -22.58 -16.54 36.72
CA ALA A 144 -21.97 -15.54 37.59
C ALA A 144 -23.01 -14.56 38.15
N MET A 145 -23.94 -14.09 37.32
CA MET A 145 -25.04 -13.25 37.77
C MET A 145 -25.99 -13.97 38.73
N ALA A 146 -26.31 -15.25 38.46
CA ALA A 146 -27.15 -16.06 39.34
C ALA A 146 -26.53 -16.23 40.74
N ASP A 147 -25.20 -16.33 40.81
CA ASP A 147 -24.42 -16.37 42.05
C ASP A 147 -24.14 -14.98 42.66
N GLY A 148 -24.63 -13.91 42.05
CA GLY A 148 -24.54 -12.54 42.56
C GLY A 148 -23.24 -11.79 42.25
N PHE A 149 -22.38 -12.35 41.39
CA PHE A 149 -21.12 -11.74 40.98
C PHE A 149 -21.29 -10.79 39.79
N LYS A 150 -20.38 -9.83 39.71
CA LYS A 150 -20.09 -9.10 38.47
C LYS A 150 -19.08 -9.88 37.63
N PHE A 151 -19.30 -10.00 36.33
CA PHE A 151 -18.47 -10.76 35.42
C PHE A 151 -17.96 -9.92 34.24
N SER A 152 -16.71 -10.16 33.82
CA SER A 152 -16.10 -9.52 32.65
C SER A 152 -15.35 -10.54 31.80
N ALA A 153 -15.75 -10.67 30.53
CA ALA A 153 -15.03 -11.42 29.49
C ALA A 153 -14.44 -10.43 28.48
N PHE A 154 -13.28 -10.56 27.86
CA PHE A 154 -12.65 -11.81 27.48
C PHE A 154 -11.15 -11.83 27.80
N GLY A 155 -10.57 -10.69 28.20
CA GLY A 155 -9.14 -10.58 28.47
C GLY A 155 -8.29 -10.78 27.21
N TYR A 156 -8.79 -10.37 26.04
CA TYR A 156 -8.06 -10.52 24.78
C TYR A 156 -6.76 -9.68 24.79
N SER A 157 -5.61 -10.31 24.52
CA SER A 157 -4.31 -9.65 24.31
C SER A 157 -4.39 -8.53 23.28
N THR A 158 -3.49 -7.54 23.32
CA THR A 158 -3.58 -6.38 22.41
C THR A 158 -3.65 -6.81 20.93
N GLY A 159 -4.51 -6.11 20.18
CA GLY A 159 -4.96 -6.45 18.81
C GLY A 159 -5.54 -7.84 18.53
N THR A 160 -5.98 -8.58 19.54
CA THR A 160 -6.95 -9.68 19.37
C THR A 160 -8.34 -9.27 19.90
N PRO A 161 -9.45 -9.92 19.52
CA PRO A 161 -9.55 -11.01 18.55
C PRO A 161 -9.38 -10.50 17.11
N ASP A 162 -9.27 -11.44 16.17
CA ASP A 162 -9.18 -11.13 14.73
C ASP A 162 -10.37 -10.30 14.23
N GLU A 163 -10.16 -9.55 13.15
CA GLU A 163 -11.22 -8.79 12.50
C GLU A 163 -12.41 -9.70 12.12
N GLY A 164 -13.63 -9.24 12.41
CA GLY A 164 -14.87 -10.02 12.24
C GLY A 164 -15.24 -10.92 13.42
N ALA A 165 -14.35 -11.11 14.41
CA ALA A 165 -14.66 -11.95 15.57
C ALA A 165 -15.85 -11.43 16.40
N TRP A 166 -15.97 -10.11 16.58
CA TRP A 166 -17.08 -9.51 17.31
C TRP A 166 -18.45 -9.70 16.63
N GLU A 167 -18.46 -10.07 15.34
CA GLU A 167 -19.69 -10.24 14.54
C GLU A 167 -20.20 -11.69 14.53
N THR A 168 -19.53 -12.63 15.21
CA THR A 168 -20.05 -14.00 15.33
C THR A 168 -21.29 -14.05 16.23
N ASP A 169 -22.20 -14.98 15.94
CA ASP A 169 -23.47 -15.11 16.67
C ASP A 169 -23.25 -15.23 18.19
N GLY A 170 -22.29 -16.05 18.62
CA GLY A 170 -21.94 -16.19 20.04
C GLY A 170 -21.41 -14.92 20.69
N MET A 171 -20.61 -14.12 19.97
CA MET A 171 -20.11 -12.84 20.49
C MET A 171 -21.25 -11.82 20.61
N LEU A 172 -22.08 -11.71 19.57
CA LEU A 172 -23.27 -10.86 19.59
C LEU A 172 -24.22 -11.27 20.73
N GLN A 173 -24.40 -12.57 20.96
CA GLN A 173 -25.22 -13.09 22.06
C GLN A 173 -24.72 -12.65 23.45
N TYR A 174 -23.41 -12.67 23.69
CA TYR A 174 -22.84 -12.14 24.94
C TYR A 174 -23.01 -10.62 25.05
N LEU A 175 -22.81 -9.88 23.96
CA LEU A 175 -22.98 -8.41 23.95
C LEU A 175 -24.44 -8.00 24.20
N GLU A 176 -25.41 -8.72 23.65
CA GLU A 176 -26.83 -8.55 23.96
C GLU A 176 -27.12 -8.81 25.44
N LEU A 177 -26.50 -9.82 26.04
CA LEU A 177 -26.60 -10.08 27.47
C LEU A 177 -26.00 -8.94 28.30
N CYS A 178 -24.86 -8.37 27.88
CA CYS A 178 -24.28 -7.18 28.51
C CYS A 178 -25.21 -5.97 28.45
N GLN A 179 -25.91 -5.75 27.33
CA GLN A 179 -26.94 -4.70 27.24
C GLN A 179 -28.07 -4.91 28.25
N GLN A 180 -28.49 -6.15 28.47
CA GLN A 180 -29.57 -6.48 29.41
C GLN A 180 -29.14 -6.31 30.87
N HIS A 181 -27.86 -6.53 31.18
CA HIS A 181 -27.30 -6.51 32.52
C HIS A 181 -26.04 -5.63 32.66
N PRO A 182 -26.10 -4.32 32.33
CA PRO A 182 -24.92 -3.47 32.17
C PRO A 182 -24.15 -3.16 33.47
N ASN A 183 -24.76 -3.46 34.62
CA ASN A 183 -24.15 -3.30 35.94
C ASN A 183 -23.56 -4.61 36.49
N GLN A 184 -23.78 -5.74 35.82
CA GLN A 184 -23.29 -7.06 36.23
C GLN A 184 -22.39 -7.72 35.18
N LEU A 185 -22.48 -7.31 33.91
CA LEU A 185 -21.68 -7.85 32.81
C LEU A 185 -20.93 -6.75 32.08
N SER A 186 -19.70 -7.03 31.68
CA SER A 186 -18.83 -6.09 30.96
C SER A 186 -17.84 -6.80 30.04
N VAL A 187 -17.14 -6.02 29.23
CA VAL A 187 -16.08 -6.54 28.36
C VAL A 187 -14.69 -6.19 28.90
N ALA A 188 -13.80 -7.17 29.05
CA ALA A 188 -12.38 -7.00 29.35
C ALA A 188 -11.53 -7.04 28.08
N LEU A 189 -10.63 -6.06 27.91
CA LEU A 189 -9.65 -5.99 26.81
C LEU A 189 -8.26 -5.65 27.35
N HIS A 190 -7.22 -6.04 26.62
CA HIS A 190 -5.86 -5.59 26.86
C HIS A 190 -5.45 -4.55 25.80
N GLU A 191 -4.97 -3.39 26.24
CA GLU A 191 -4.53 -2.29 25.38
C GLU A 191 -3.12 -1.85 25.76
N TYR A 192 -2.11 -2.43 25.11
CA TYR A 192 -0.71 -2.06 25.33
C TYR A 192 0.01 -1.83 24.01
N SER A 193 0.90 -0.84 23.99
CA SER A 193 1.46 -0.30 22.75
C SER A 193 2.52 -1.19 22.08
N LEU A 194 3.13 -2.17 22.76
CA LEU A 194 4.31 -2.92 22.28
C LEU A 194 5.53 -2.07 21.90
N LYS A 195 5.47 -0.74 22.03
CA LYS A 195 6.59 0.20 21.97
C LYS A 195 6.61 1.06 23.24
N VAL A 196 7.81 1.26 23.80
CA VAL A 196 8.00 2.04 25.04
C VAL A 196 7.95 3.55 24.78
N ASP A 197 8.24 3.97 23.56
CA ASP A 197 8.45 5.36 23.13
C ASP A 197 7.31 5.91 22.25
N ASN A 198 6.28 5.11 21.98
CA ASN A 198 5.10 5.52 21.21
C ASN A 198 3.89 4.80 21.78
N ILE A 199 2.92 5.49 22.39
CA ILE A 199 1.69 4.89 22.94
C ILE A 199 0.64 4.54 21.87
N TRP A 200 0.70 5.21 20.71
CA TRP A 200 -0.22 5.03 19.58
C TRP A 200 0.32 4.11 18.51
N PHE A 201 1.28 3.25 18.85
CA PHE A 201 1.74 2.23 17.94
C PHE A 201 0.54 1.36 17.57
N LEU A 202 0.11 1.48 16.31
CA LEU A 202 -1.08 0.81 15.77
C LEU A 202 -2.35 1.24 16.50
N ARG A 203 -2.51 2.56 16.59
CA ARG A 203 -3.74 3.19 17.04
C ARG A 203 -4.97 2.49 16.46
N ASN A 204 -5.96 2.23 17.31
CA ASN A 204 -7.21 1.52 17.03
C ASN A 204 -7.09 -0.01 16.80
N ASP A 205 -5.88 -0.54 16.64
CA ASP A 205 -5.62 -1.99 16.66
C ASP A 205 -5.08 -2.43 18.04
N HIS A 206 -4.22 -1.63 18.66
CA HIS A 206 -3.68 -1.88 20.00
C HIS A 206 -4.37 -1.01 21.06
N VAL A 207 -3.96 0.26 21.19
CA VAL A 207 -4.62 1.25 22.06
C VAL A 207 -5.72 1.97 21.27
N GLY A 208 -6.94 2.04 21.82
CA GLY A 208 -8.14 2.55 21.17
C GLY A 208 -9.01 1.48 20.49
N ARG A 209 -8.67 0.20 20.61
CA ARG A 209 -9.36 -0.89 19.89
C ARG A 209 -10.77 -1.16 20.38
N PHE A 210 -11.12 -0.73 21.59
CA PHE A 210 -12.50 -0.75 22.07
C PHE A 210 -13.48 -0.07 21.08
N GLN A 211 -13.00 0.87 20.26
CA GLN A 211 -13.81 1.53 19.25
C GLN A 211 -14.34 0.57 18.17
N LYS A 212 -13.62 -0.53 17.88
CA LYS A 212 -14.10 -1.59 16.96
C LYS A 212 -15.23 -2.41 17.58
N LEU A 213 -15.11 -2.72 18.87
CA LEU A 213 -16.18 -3.34 19.64
C LEU A 213 -17.43 -2.44 19.63
N PHE A 214 -17.26 -1.14 19.89
CA PHE A 214 -18.38 -0.20 19.87
C PHE A 214 -19.00 -0.03 18.49
N ALA A 215 -18.19 0.04 17.44
CA ALA A 215 -18.70 0.06 16.07
C ALA A 215 -19.53 -1.20 15.75
N THR A 216 -19.13 -2.36 16.27
CA THR A 216 -19.89 -3.61 16.12
C THR A 216 -21.22 -3.53 16.87
N CYS A 217 -21.21 -3.08 18.13
CA CYS A 217 -22.44 -2.86 18.88
C CYS A 217 -23.38 -1.88 18.17
N ASP A 218 -22.86 -0.76 17.68
CA ASP A 218 -23.63 0.26 16.97
C ASP A 218 -24.24 -0.31 15.67
N LYS A 219 -23.47 -1.08 14.89
CA LYS A 219 -23.89 -1.76 13.66
C LYS A 219 -25.04 -2.74 13.92
N HIS A 220 -24.99 -3.47 15.03
CA HIS A 220 -25.99 -4.47 15.40
C HIS A 220 -27.09 -3.92 16.31
N HIS A 221 -27.14 -2.59 16.53
CA HIS A 221 -28.11 -1.94 17.41
C HIS A 221 -28.09 -2.46 18.86
N ILE A 222 -26.92 -2.90 19.34
CA ILE A 222 -26.66 -3.29 20.72
C ILE A 222 -26.11 -2.09 21.47
N LYS A 223 -26.63 -1.78 22.66
CA LYS A 223 -26.10 -0.75 23.55
C LYS A 223 -24.67 -1.12 23.94
N ARG A 224 -23.74 -0.19 23.72
CA ARG A 224 -22.31 -0.38 24.01
C ARG A 224 -22.10 -0.88 25.45
N PRO A 225 -21.38 -2.01 25.66
CA PRO A 225 -21.16 -2.56 26.99
C PRO A 225 -20.18 -1.69 27.78
N LYS A 226 -20.17 -1.84 29.11
CA LYS A 226 -19.04 -1.35 29.91
C LYS A 226 -17.77 -2.09 29.51
N VAL A 227 -16.65 -1.38 29.44
CA VAL A 227 -15.36 -1.98 29.06
C VAL A 227 -14.28 -1.67 30.10
N LEU A 228 -13.56 -2.72 30.47
CA LEU A 228 -12.46 -2.74 31.42
C LEU A 228 -11.16 -2.99 30.65
N MET A 229 -10.22 -2.03 30.64
CA MET A 229 -8.88 -2.28 30.10
C MET A 229 -8.07 -3.01 31.18
N THR A 230 -8.29 -4.31 31.31
CA THR A 230 -7.76 -5.11 32.43
C THR A 230 -6.24 -5.25 32.35
N GLU A 231 -5.63 -5.01 31.19
CA GLU A 231 -4.19 -4.81 31.06
C GLU A 231 -3.91 -3.63 30.13
N TRP A 232 -3.15 -2.64 30.61
CA TRP A 232 -2.84 -1.44 29.86
C TRP A 232 -1.35 -1.08 29.96
N GLY A 233 -0.75 -0.50 28.92
CA GLY A 233 0.61 0.04 29.01
C GLY A 233 1.42 -0.02 27.71
N TRP A 234 2.67 -0.46 27.81
CA TRP A 234 3.65 -0.38 26.72
C TRP A 234 4.13 -1.75 26.27
N THR A 235 5.34 -2.17 26.68
CA THR A 235 5.91 -3.46 26.29
C THR A 235 5.93 -4.39 27.49
N HIS A 236 6.02 -5.71 27.26
CA HIS A 236 6.07 -6.70 28.34
C HIS A 236 7.29 -6.54 29.27
N GLU A 237 8.40 -5.95 28.79
CA GLU A 237 9.66 -5.80 29.55
C GLU A 237 9.98 -4.36 30.02
N ARG A 238 9.29 -3.33 29.52
CA ARG A 238 9.70 -1.93 29.71
C ARG A 238 8.51 -1.00 29.88
N VAL A 239 8.69 -0.07 30.80
CA VAL A 239 7.84 1.10 31.03
C VAL A 239 8.70 2.34 30.74
N PRO A 240 8.17 3.37 30.06
CA PRO A 240 8.90 4.61 29.84
C PRO A 240 9.25 5.29 31.17
N VAL A 241 10.20 6.24 31.11
CA VAL A 241 10.45 7.13 32.24
C VAL A 241 9.19 7.94 32.58
N PRO A 242 8.98 8.35 33.85
CA PRO A 242 7.75 8.98 34.30
C PRO A 242 7.24 10.12 33.42
N GLU A 243 8.12 10.98 32.93
CA GLU A 243 7.76 12.13 32.11
C GLU A 243 7.09 11.70 30.80
N VAL A 244 7.66 10.69 30.14
CA VAL A 244 7.12 10.11 28.90
C VAL A 244 5.85 9.32 29.19
N ALA A 245 5.82 8.57 30.29
CA ALA A 245 4.64 7.81 30.70
C ALA A 245 3.43 8.72 30.97
N ILE A 246 3.62 9.87 31.63
CA ILE A 246 2.55 10.83 31.91
C ILE A 246 2.06 11.52 30.64
N ALA A 247 2.94 11.82 29.67
CA ALA A 247 2.52 12.33 28.37
C ALA A 247 1.60 11.33 27.65
N HIS A 248 2.01 10.07 27.59
CA HIS A 248 1.20 9.00 27.02
C HIS A 248 -0.14 8.78 27.75
N ILE A 249 -0.13 8.80 29.08
CA ILE A 249 -1.36 8.68 29.90
C ILE A 249 -2.30 9.85 29.65
N ARG A 250 -1.79 11.06 29.44
CA ARG A 250 -2.62 12.21 29.06
C ARG A 250 -3.35 11.94 27.75
N GLU A 251 -2.62 11.54 26.71
CA GLU A 251 -3.19 11.32 25.38
C GLU A 251 -4.26 10.22 25.38
N VAL A 252 -3.98 9.10 26.04
CA VAL A 252 -4.96 7.99 26.12
C VAL A 252 -6.09 8.32 27.08
N GLY A 253 -5.81 9.06 28.16
CA GLY A 253 -6.81 9.57 29.08
C GLY A 253 -7.82 10.50 28.39
N GLU A 254 -7.36 11.36 27.47
CA GLU A 254 -8.23 12.19 26.62
C GLU A 254 -9.15 11.34 25.74
N LEU A 255 -8.65 10.23 25.20
CA LEU A 255 -9.49 9.30 24.44
C LEU A 255 -10.51 8.62 25.34
N TYR A 256 -10.10 8.00 26.44
CA TYR A 256 -10.99 7.25 27.34
C TYR A 256 -12.02 8.14 28.04
N ALA A 257 -11.70 9.41 28.27
CA ALA A 257 -12.61 10.39 28.81
C ALA A 257 -13.87 10.55 27.96
N GLN A 258 -13.74 10.48 26.63
CA GLN A 258 -14.85 10.65 25.67
C GLN A 258 -15.90 9.53 25.73
N TYR A 259 -15.59 8.41 26.38
CA TYR A 259 -16.44 7.22 26.42
C TYR A 259 -16.82 6.85 27.86
N PRO A 260 -18.05 7.15 28.33
CA PRO A 260 -18.51 6.77 29.68
C PRO A 260 -18.64 5.24 29.87
N GLU A 261 -18.60 4.48 28.78
CA GLU A 261 -18.55 3.02 28.78
C GLU A 261 -17.18 2.48 29.23
N ILE A 262 -16.10 3.23 29.01
CA ILE A 262 -14.76 2.86 29.50
C ILE A 262 -14.68 3.18 30.98
N LEU A 263 -14.58 2.16 31.82
CA LEU A 263 -14.49 2.34 33.28
C LEU A 263 -13.04 2.58 33.75
N GLY A 264 -12.06 2.20 32.93
CA GLY A 264 -10.65 2.55 33.14
C GLY A 264 -9.70 1.47 32.63
N GLY A 265 -8.41 1.66 32.96
CA GLY A 265 -7.37 0.71 32.59
C GLY A 265 -6.28 0.55 33.61
N ALA A 266 -5.75 -0.67 33.75
CA ALA A 266 -4.74 -1.00 34.75
C ALA A 266 -3.35 -1.15 34.12
N ILE A 267 -2.39 -0.32 34.52
CA ILE A 267 -0.98 -0.47 34.16
C ILE A 267 -0.51 -1.86 34.59
N TRP A 268 -0.14 -2.71 33.63
CA TRP A 268 0.01 -4.16 33.82
C TRP A 268 1.39 -4.63 34.36
N TYR A 269 1.38 -5.84 34.96
CA TYR A 269 2.49 -6.59 35.58
C TYR A 269 2.25 -8.13 35.51
N LEU A 270 3.30 -8.96 35.30
CA LEU A 270 3.27 -10.42 35.50
C LEU A 270 4.27 -10.86 36.58
N GLY A 271 3.84 -11.84 37.39
CA GLY A 271 4.42 -12.44 38.61
C GLY A 271 5.92 -12.85 38.63
N PRO A 272 6.32 -13.92 39.36
CA PRO A 272 7.66 -14.09 39.93
C PRO A 272 8.79 -14.48 38.96
N LYS A 273 8.59 -14.39 37.64
CA LYS A 273 9.66 -14.49 36.65
C LYS A 273 9.82 -13.13 35.99
N PHE A 274 11.07 -12.70 35.80
CA PHE A 274 11.52 -11.48 35.09
C PHE A 274 11.66 -10.22 35.98
N GLY A 275 12.86 -10.08 36.56
CA GLY A 275 13.24 -9.01 37.48
C GLY A 275 13.34 -7.62 36.84
N GLY A 276 12.54 -6.67 37.32
CA GLY A 276 12.79 -5.24 37.17
C GLY A 276 11.58 -4.38 36.83
N ILE A 277 10.64 -4.86 36.01
CA ILE A 277 9.51 -4.03 35.51
C ILE A 277 8.56 -3.57 36.62
N ALA A 278 8.41 -4.37 37.69
CA ALA A 278 7.63 -3.99 38.87
C ALA A 278 8.19 -2.72 39.53
N ASN A 279 9.51 -2.57 39.59
CA ASN A 279 10.14 -1.34 40.09
C ASN A 279 10.03 -0.19 39.09
N LEU A 280 9.71 -0.45 37.82
CA LEU A 280 9.49 0.60 36.81
C LEU A 280 8.03 1.07 36.83
N ALA A 281 7.05 0.16 36.89
CA ALA A 281 5.64 0.50 37.07
C ALA A 281 5.38 1.16 38.43
N GLN A 282 6.04 0.68 39.50
CA GLN A 282 5.97 1.30 40.82
C GLN A 282 6.42 2.77 40.81
N LYS A 283 7.47 3.11 40.03
CA LYS A 283 7.91 4.51 39.86
C LYS A 283 6.85 5.42 39.24
N LEU A 284 5.83 4.86 38.58
CA LEU A 284 4.73 5.65 38.02
C LEU A 284 3.60 5.91 39.03
N ILE A 285 3.53 5.20 40.16
CA ILE A 285 2.42 5.34 41.11
C ILE A 285 2.27 6.79 41.57
N GLN A 286 3.34 7.40 42.06
CA GLN A 286 3.30 8.79 42.51
C GLN A 286 3.01 9.78 41.35
N PRO A 287 3.77 9.76 40.23
CA PRO A 287 3.48 10.64 39.08
C PRO A 287 2.05 10.54 38.55
N VAL A 288 1.49 9.33 38.46
CA VAL A 288 0.11 9.12 37.99
C VAL A 288 -0.90 9.64 39.02
N THR A 289 -0.63 9.48 40.31
CA THR A 289 -1.45 10.06 41.38
C THR A 289 -1.49 11.58 41.25
N GLU A 290 -0.33 12.23 41.17
CA GLU A 290 -0.20 13.68 41.04
C GLU A 290 -0.88 14.21 39.77
N PHE A 291 -0.64 13.56 38.63
CA PHE A 291 -1.29 13.90 37.37
C PHE A 291 -2.82 13.77 37.47
N THR A 292 -3.32 12.68 38.05
CA THR A 292 -4.77 12.42 38.20
C THR A 292 -5.43 13.43 39.12
N LEU A 293 -4.76 13.86 40.19
CA LEU A 293 -5.27 14.91 41.08
C LEU A 293 -5.43 16.24 40.34
N GLN A 294 -4.43 16.61 39.54
CA GLN A 294 -4.32 17.93 38.93
C GLN A 294 -5.02 18.07 37.57
N HIS A 295 -5.25 16.95 36.87
CA HIS A 295 -5.70 16.98 35.49
C HIS A 295 -7.15 16.54 35.33
N ARG A 296 -7.89 17.24 34.45
CA ARG A 296 -9.26 16.92 34.07
C ARG A 296 -9.40 17.07 32.57
N PHE A 297 -10.07 16.12 31.94
CA PHE A 297 -10.35 16.11 30.50
C PHE A 297 -11.70 16.75 30.22
N ASP A 298 -11.79 17.54 29.14
CA ASP A 298 -13.06 18.10 28.67
C ASP A 298 -13.86 17.03 27.94
N VAL A 299 -15.09 16.78 28.40
CA VAL A 299 -15.99 15.80 27.78
C VAL A 299 -17.35 16.43 27.44
N PRO A 300 -17.92 16.15 26.25
CA PRO A 300 -19.25 16.64 25.88
C PRO A 300 -20.34 16.13 26.84
N ASP A 301 -21.38 16.91 27.09
CA ASP A 301 -22.51 16.49 27.94
C ASP A 301 -23.41 15.48 27.20
N VAL A 302 -23.60 14.28 27.76
CA VAL A 302 -24.47 13.23 27.18
C VAL A 302 -25.63 12.96 28.14
N VAL A 303 -26.87 13.22 27.70
CA VAL A 303 -28.12 12.90 28.40
C VAL A 303 -28.69 11.59 27.81
N GLU A 304 -28.72 10.49 28.58
CA GLU A 304 -29.30 9.21 28.13
C GLU A 304 -30.84 9.20 28.27
N THR A 305 -31.57 8.81 27.21
CA THR A 305 -33.00 8.45 27.26
C THR A 305 -33.22 7.02 26.75
N ILE A 306 -33.82 6.14 27.56
CA ILE A 306 -34.12 4.73 27.23
C ILE A 306 -35.56 4.60 26.71
N PRO A 307 -35.84 3.93 25.56
CA PRO A 307 -37.21 3.64 25.10
C PRO A 307 -37.68 2.19 25.42
N PRO A 308 -39.01 1.94 25.58
CA PRO A 308 -39.59 0.64 25.94
C PRO A 308 -39.91 -0.28 24.72
N PRO A 309 -40.17 -1.60 24.92
CA PRO A 309 -40.21 -2.60 23.84
C PRO A 309 -41.56 -2.65 23.08
N ARG A 310 -41.53 -3.10 21.80
CA ARG A 310 -42.72 -3.23 20.92
C ARG A 310 -42.94 -4.66 20.36
N PRO A 311 -44.21 -5.05 20.04
CA PRO A 311 -44.62 -6.42 19.68
C PRO A 311 -44.66 -6.70 18.14
N PRO A 312 -44.87 -7.95 17.68
CA PRO A 312 -44.51 -8.40 16.32
C PRO A 312 -45.61 -8.22 15.25
N VAL A 313 -45.20 -8.09 13.97
CA VAL A 313 -46.09 -7.82 12.81
C VAL A 313 -45.98 -8.91 11.72
N THR A 314 -47.14 -9.24 11.13
CA THR A 314 -47.38 -10.30 10.12
C THR A 314 -47.36 -9.75 8.67
N ILE A 315 -46.96 -10.60 7.70
CA ILE A 315 -46.75 -10.29 6.26
C ILE A 315 -48.00 -10.61 5.40
N VAL A 316 -48.32 -9.80 4.37
CA VAL A 316 -49.23 -10.15 3.26
C VAL A 316 -48.67 -9.67 1.91
N GLN A 317 -48.78 -10.49 0.86
CA GLN A 317 -48.33 -10.25 -0.53
C GLN A 317 -49.41 -9.65 -1.47
N PRO A 318 -49.04 -9.04 -2.62
CA PRO A 318 -49.96 -8.46 -3.59
C PRO A 318 -50.16 -9.32 -4.87
N PRO A 319 -51.27 -9.13 -5.64
CA PRO A 319 -51.42 -9.68 -6.98
C PRO A 319 -51.34 -8.64 -8.12
N THR A 320 -50.90 -9.14 -9.27
CA THR A 320 -50.58 -8.51 -10.56
C THR A 320 -51.78 -8.39 -11.50
N THR A 321 -51.83 -7.39 -12.41
CA THR A 321 -51.98 -7.57 -13.88
C THR A 321 -52.00 -6.25 -14.67
N MET A 322 -51.43 -6.26 -15.89
CA MET A 322 -51.34 -5.14 -16.86
C MET A 322 -52.29 -5.33 -18.06
N THR A 323 -52.62 -4.23 -18.75
CA THR A 323 -53.10 -4.19 -20.17
C THR A 323 -52.39 -3.10 -20.96
N ALA A 324 -52.29 -3.27 -22.29
CA ALA A 324 -51.52 -2.42 -23.20
C ALA A 324 -52.36 -1.36 -23.96
N GLY A 325 -51.91 -0.09 -23.95
CA GLY A 325 -52.41 1.03 -24.76
C GLY A 325 -51.53 2.28 -24.62
N SER A 326 -51.22 2.94 -25.75
CA SER A 326 -50.47 4.21 -26.00
C SER A 326 -49.08 4.40 -25.36
N VAL A 327 -48.08 4.82 -26.17
CA VAL A 327 -46.79 5.33 -25.68
C VAL A 327 -47.02 6.72 -25.07
N THR A 328 -47.55 6.77 -23.85
CA THR A 328 -47.85 8.00 -23.13
C THR A 328 -46.71 8.36 -22.19
N ALA A 329 -46.25 9.61 -22.26
CA ALA A 329 -45.42 10.18 -21.20
C ALA A 329 -46.26 10.28 -19.93
N ASN A 330 -45.72 9.81 -18.82
CA ASN A 330 -46.33 9.96 -17.52
C ASN A 330 -45.23 10.16 -16.48
N GLY A 331 -45.54 10.87 -15.40
CA GLY A 331 -44.61 11.12 -14.31
C GLY A 331 -45.34 11.05 -13.00
N ARG A 332 -44.84 10.21 -12.09
CA ARG A 332 -45.41 10.02 -10.77
C ARG A 332 -44.52 10.62 -9.71
N PHE A 333 -45.10 11.42 -8.83
CA PHE A 333 -44.40 11.87 -7.63
C PHE A 333 -44.19 10.68 -6.68
N ILE A 334 -42.95 10.48 -6.23
CA ILE A 334 -42.63 9.44 -5.25
C ILE A 334 -42.52 10.04 -3.86
N ARG A 335 -41.69 11.08 -3.71
CA ARG A 335 -41.39 11.70 -2.42
C ARG A 335 -40.71 13.05 -2.59
N ASP A 336 -40.82 13.88 -1.57
CA ASP A 336 -39.93 15.02 -1.41
C ASP A 336 -38.52 14.53 -1.10
N VAL A 337 -37.53 15.13 -1.76
CA VAL A 337 -36.11 14.76 -1.58
C VAL A 337 -35.41 15.74 -0.65
N THR A 338 -35.72 17.04 -0.76
CA THR A 338 -35.13 18.08 0.10
C THR A 338 -36.14 18.64 1.10
N ILE A 339 -37.03 19.55 0.64
CA ILE A 339 -37.96 20.31 1.48
C ILE A 339 -39.29 19.57 1.59
N PRO A 340 -39.65 18.95 2.73
CA PRO A 340 -40.99 18.40 2.93
C PRO A 340 -42.03 19.51 3.09
N ASP A 341 -43.31 19.18 2.93
CA ASP A 341 -44.39 20.14 3.16
C ASP A 341 -44.40 20.68 4.61
N ASP A 342 -44.81 21.94 4.75
CA ASP A 342 -44.82 22.74 5.98
C ASP A 342 -43.46 23.02 6.60
N MET A 343 -42.36 22.71 5.91
CA MET A 343 -41.05 23.07 6.42
C MET A 343 -40.98 24.57 6.67
N PRO A 344 -40.69 25.02 7.91
CA PRO A 344 -40.52 26.42 8.21
C PRO A 344 -39.22 26.92 7.58
N ILE A 345 -39.30 28.02 6.83
CA ILE A 345 -38.15 28.66 6.16
C ILE A 345 -38.15 30.14 6.55
N THR A 346 -36.99 30.64 6.97
CA THR A 346 -36.86 32.05 7.32
C THR A 346 -37.24 32.94 6.13
N ALA A 347 -38.03 33.97 6.39
CA ALA A 347 -38.46 34.92 5.38
C ALA A 347 -37.27 35.56 4.65
N GLY A 348 -37.23 35.39 3.32
CA GLY A 348 -36.16 35.89 2.44
C GLY A 348 -35.04 34.89 2.13
N ASP A 349 -34.96 33.74 2.80
CA ASP A 349 -33.93 32.74 2.54
C ASP A 349 -34.14 32.00 1.22
N THR A 350 -33.03 31.66 0.54
CA THR A 350 -33.03 30.79 -0.64
C THR A 350 -33.03 29.31 -0.22
N PHE A 351 -33.76 28.46 -0.93
CA PHE A 351 -33.78 27.01 -0.73
C PHE A 351 -33.95 26.27 -2.06
N THR A 352 -33.45 25.04 -2.18
CA THR A 352 -33.66 24.20 -3.38
C THR A 352 -34.69 23.11 -3.09
N LYS A 353 -35.82 23.13 -3.81
CA LYS A 353 -36.83 22.07 -3.75
C LYS A 353 -36.51 20.98 -4.77
N THR A 354 -36.33 19.76 -4.28
CA THR A 354 -36.11 18.58 -5.11
C THR A 354 -37.23 17.56 -4.90
N TRP A 355 -37.84 17.10 -5.98
CA TRP A 355 -38.82 16.01 -5.98
C TRP A 355 -38.20 14.75 -6.59
N GLY A 356 -38.44 13.61 -5.93
CA GLY A 356 -38.12 12.30 -6.46
C GLY A 356 -39.31 11.80 -7.26
N VAL A 357 -39.09 11.47 -8.52
CA VAL A 357 -40.15 11.15 -9.47
C VAL A 357 -39.83 9.88 -10.23
N GLU A 358 -40.88 9.18 -10.65
CA GLU A 358 -40.79 8.02 -11.52
C GLU A 358 -41.34 8.36 -12.90
N ASN A 359 -40.61 8.00 -13.94
CA ASN A 359 -41.20 7.88 -15.26
C ASN A 359 -42.03 6.58 -15.32
N ASN A 360 -43.26 6.63 -14.80
CA ASN A 360 -44.21 5.52 -14.90
C ASN A 360 -44.99 5.51 -16.22
N GLY A 361 -44.58 6.34 -17.17
CA GLY A 361 -45.09 6.33 -18.54
C GLY A 361 -44.41 5.27 -19.40
N ARG A 362 -44.90 5.12 -20.63
CA ARG A 362 -44.34 4.21 -21.63
C ARG A 362 -43.37 4.90 -22.60
N ALA A 363 -43.22 6.22 -22.52
CA ALA A 363 -42.26 7.01 -23.28
C ALA A 363 -41.06 7.40 -22.38
N PRO A 364 -39.79 7.31 -22.85
CA PRO A 364 -38.68 7.95 -22.14
C PRO A 364 -38.85 9.47 -22.13
N TRP A 365 -38.32 10.13 -21.09
CA TRP A 365 -38.17 11.59 -21.10
C TRP A 365 -36.84 11.92 -21.78
N ASP A 366 -36.89 12.64 -22.89
CA ASP A 366 -35.72 13.03 -23.69
C ASP A 366 -35.59 14.57 -23.79
N ALA A 367 -34.67 15.07 -24.61
CA ALA A 367 -34.45 16.50 -24.80
C ALA A 367 -35.74 17.22 -25.27
N GLY A 368 -36.24 18.16 -24.46
CA GLY A 368 -37.46 18.93 -24.75
C GLY A 368 -38.50 18.89 -23.64
N TYR A 369 -38.45 17.87 -22.78
CA TYR A 369 -39.35 17.71 -21.63
C TYR A 369 -38.98 18.67 -20.49
N LYS A 370 -40.00 19.23 -19.83
CA LYS A 370 -39.82 20.25 -18.78
C LYS A 370 -40.75 20.05 -17.59
N LEU A 371 -40.36 20.59 -16.45
CA LEU A 371 -41.25 20.85 -15.32
C LEU A 371 -41.61 22.33 -15.33
N ILE A 372 -42.89 22.66 -15.30
CA ILE A 372 -43.42 24.02 -15.45
C ILE A 372 -44.16 24.44 -14.19
N HIS A 373 -43.97 25.68 -13.74
CA HIS A 373 -44.79 26.27 -12.69
C HIS A 373 -46.21 26.55 -13.20
N VAL A 374 -47.21 25.92 -12.60
CA VAL A 374 -48.62 25.97 -13.04
C VAL A 374 -49.56 26.68 -12.07
N GLY A 375 -49.16 26.90 -10.81
CA GLY A 375 -50.03 27.49 -9.79
C GLY A 375 -49.31 27.87 -8.50
N GLY A 376 -49.95 28.65 -7.64
CA GLY A 376 -49.39 29.09 -6.36
C GLY A 376 -48.49 30.34 -6.43
N THR A 377 -47.77 30.56 -5.34
CA THR A 377 -46.84 31.67 -5.12
C THR A 377 -45.54 31.42 -5.86
N LYS A 378 -45.12 32.40 -6.66
CA LYS A 378 -43.83 32.36 -7.35
C LYS A 378 -42.70 32.56 -6.35
N MET A 379 -42.15 31.47 -5.87
CA MET A 379 -41.00 31.43 -4.96
C MET A 379 -39.70 31.23 -5.73
N HIS A 380 -39.58 31.54 -7.02
CA HIS A 380 -38.45 31.12 -7.86
C HIS A 380 -38.14 32.17 -8.94
N THR A 381 -36.95 32.08 -9.56
CA THR A 381 -36.53 33.00 -10.63
C THR A 381 -36.79 32.45 -12.05
N VAL A 382 -37.06 31.14 -12.18
CA VAL A 382 -37.30 30.46 -13.48
C VAL A 382 -38.68 29.83 -13.53
N THR A 383 -39.47 30.04 -14.59
CA THR A 383 -40.84 29.46 -14.70
C THR A 383 -40.88 28.02 -15.22
N SER A 384 -39.72 27.48 -15.62
CA SER A 384 -39.56 26.11 -16.11
C SER A 384 -38.15 25.58 -15.88
N VAL A 385 -38.01 24.29 -15.59
CA VAL A 385 -36.72 23.58 -15.57
C VAL A 385 -36.76 22.36 -16.50
N PRO A 386 -35.65 21.99 -17.18
CA PRO A 386 -35.62 20.80 -18.02
C PRO A 386 -35.73 19.52 -17.17
N LEU A 387 -36.42 18.50 -17.68
CA LEU A 387 -36.42 17.16 -17.06
C LEU A 387 -35.11 16.43 -17.41
N PRO A 388 -34.49 15.71 -16.46
CA PRO A 388 -33.39 14.79 -16.76
C PRO A 388 -33.83 13.66 -17.70
N ALA A 389 -32.93 13.22 -18.58
CA ALA A 389 -33.20 12.09 -19.47
C ALA A 389 -33.49 10.83 -18.63
N THR A 390 -34.69 10.26 -18.76
CA THR A 390 -35.18 9.21 -17.85
C THR A 390 -35.97 8.15 -18.62
N ALA A 391 -35.46 6.92 -18.62
CA ALA A 391 -36.12 5.79 -19.26
C ALA A 391 -37.46 5.43 -18.60
N SER A 392 -38.35 4.76 -19.36
CA SER A 392 -39.61 4.23 -18.82
C SER A 392 -39.34 3.23 -17.68
N GLY A 393 -40.04 3.40 -16.57
CA GLY A 393 -39.86 2.66 -15.32
C GLY A 393 -38.70 3.13 -14.43
N ALA A 394 -37.89 4.10 -14.89
CA ALA A 394 -36.78 4.63 -14.10
C ALA A 394 -37.21 5.80 -13.20
N GLN A 395 -36.45 6.02 -12.13
CA GLN A 395 -36.65 7.13 -11.20
C GLN A 395 -35.54 8.17 -11.36
N THR A 396 -35.86 9.43 -11.12
CA THR A 396 -34.90 10.54 -11.14
C THR A 396 -35.32 11.63 -10.15
N ASN A 397 -34.43 12.60 -9.94
CA ASN A 397 -34.67 13.77 -9.10
C ASN A 397 -34.74 15.03 -9.96
N ILE A 398 -35.71 15.91 -9.70
CA ILE A 398 -35.85 17.21 -10.36
C ILE A 398 -35.74 18.30 -9.29
N SER A 399 -34.83 19.26 -9.48
CA SER A 399 -34.56 20.34 -8.53
C SER A 399 -34.97 21.72 -9.09
N VAL A 400 -35.51 22.58 -8.23
CA VAL A 400 -35.82 23.99 -8.52
C VAL A 400 -35.31 24.86 -7.36
N ASP A 401 -34.51 25.87 -7.68
CA ASP A 401 -34.07 26.87 -6.71
C ASP A 401 -35.17 27.89 -6.44
N MET A 402 -35.41 28.17 -5.17
CA MET A 402 -36.51 28.96 -4.66
C MET A 402 -36.07 29.97 -3.58
N ILE A 403 -36.90 30.97 -3.29
CA ILE A 403 -36.73 32.03 -2.29
C ILE A 403 -38.02 32.09 -1.47
N ALA A 404 -37.91 31.92 -0.16
CA ALA A 404 -39.04 32.04 0.75
C ALA A 404 -39.56 33.49 0.76
N PRO A 405 -40.87 33.72 0.60
CA PRO A 405 -41.42 35.07 0.58
C PRO A 405 -41.06 35.87 1.85
N ALA A 406 -40.70 37.15 1.70
CA ALA A 406 -40.26 37.97 2.83
C ALA A 406 -41.36 38.27 3.88
N THR A 407 -42.62 37.97 3.56
CA THR A 407 -43.74 38.13 4.48
C THR A 407 -44.05 36.78 5.12
N PRO A 408 -44.04 36.65 6.46
CA PRO A 408 -44.37 35.39 7.11
C PRO A 408 -45.76 34.88 6.73
N GLY A 409 -45.89 33.56 6.53
CA GLY A 409 -47.13 32.92 6.11
C GLY A 409 -46.91 31.57 5.43
N THR A 410 -47.98 30.82 5.18
CA THR A 410 -47.92 29.56 4.44
C THR A 410 -48.03 29.81 2.94
N TYR A 411 -47.07 29.30 2.17
CA TYR A 411 -47.02 29.49 0.72
C TYR A 411 -46.95 28.15 0.00
N PHE A 412 -47.61 28.09 -1.15
CA PHE A 412 -47.67 26.92 -2.02
C PHE A 412 -47.07 27.28 -3.38
N SER A 413 -46.37 26.37 -4.04
CA SER A 413 -45.98 26.50 -5.44
C SER A 413 -46.19 25.17 -6.16
N ASP A 414 -47.00 25.18 -7.21
CA ASP A 414 -47.48 24.00 -7.93
C ASP A 414 -46.78 23.89 -9.30
N TRP A 415 -46.34 22.68 -9.62
CA TRP A 415 -45.52 22.34 -10.77
C TRP A 415 -46.06 21.11 -11.50
N ARG A 416 -45.99 21.11 -12.83
CA ARG A 416 -46.48 20.01 -13.65
C ARG A 416 -45.56 19.69 -14.81
N PHE A 417 -45.44 18.41 -15.14
CA PHE A 417 -44.64 17.94 -16.27
C PHE A 417 -45.26 18.37 -17.59
N GLN A 418 -44.41 18.74 -18.55
CA GLN A 418 -44.77 19.12 -19.90
C GLN A 418 -43.85 18.43 -20.89
N ASP A 419 -44.41 17.84 -21.94
CA ASP A 419 -43.64 17.16 -22.98
C ASP A 419 -43.03 18.13 -24.00
N ASP A 420 -42.28 17.59 -24.95
CA ASP A 420 -41.61 18.33 -26.03
C ASP A 420 -42.57 19.08 -26.97
N LYS A 421 -43.87 18.75 -26.95
CA LYS A 421 -44.94 19.40 -27.72
C LYS A 421 -45.74 20.41 -26.91
N GLY A 422 -45.39 20.61 -25.64
CA GLY A 422 -46.07 21.56 -24.76
C GLY A 422 -47.30 20.98 -24.07
N GLN A 423 -47.56 19.67 -24.14
CA GLN A 423 -48.70 19.03 -23.50
C GLN A 423 -48.36 18.64 -22.04
N PHE A 424 -49.23 19.01 -21.10
CA PHE A 424 -49.07 18.64 -19.69
C PHE A 424 -49.41 17.16 -19.45
N PHE A 425 -48.59 16.49 -18.65
CA PHE A 425 -48.78 15.09 -18.27
C PHE A 425 -48.38 14.86 -16.79
N GLY A 426 -48.60 13.65 -16.28
CA GLY A 426 -48.16 13.27 -14.93
C GLY A 426 -48.88 13.98 -13.79
N ASP A 427 -48.40 13.67 -12.58
CA ASP A 427 -48.85 14.26 -11.33
C ASP A 427 -48.53 15.76 -11.29
N ILE A 428 -49.34 16.50 -10.54
CA ILE A 428 -49.00 17.86 -10.11
C ILE A 428 -48.17 17.71 -8.83
N MET A 429 -46.94 18.22 -8.88
CA MET A 429 -46.07 18.29 -7.72
C MET A 429 -46.24 19.67 -7.09
N TYR A 430 -46.26 19.74 -5.78
CA TYR A 430 -46.29 21.03 -5.10
C TYR A 430 -45.20 21.09 -4.05
N VAL A 431 -44.96 22.30 -3.57
CA VAL A 431 -44.22 22.54 -2.33
C VAL A 431 -45.04 23.48 -1.47
N ARG A 432 -45.27 23.10 -0.22
CA ARG A 432 -45.84 23.97 0.80
C ARG A 432 -44.78 24.33 1.83
N ILE A 433 -44.49 25.61 2.04
CA ILE A 433 -43.56 26.08 3.08
C ILE A 433 -44.27 27.00 4.07
N LEU A 434 -43.73 27.09 5.28
CA LEU A 434 -44.09 28.10 6.27
C LEU A 434 -43.00 29.17 6.29
N SER A 435 -43.22 30.33 5.68
CA SER A 435 -42.26 31.42 5.82
C SER A 435 -42.39 32.06 7.20
N GLU A 436 -41.32 32.09 8.00
CA GLU A 436 -41.34 32.61 9.37
C GLU A 436 -40.44 33.83 9.52
N ALA A 437 -40.81 34.75 10.42
CA ALA A 437 -39.99 35.93 10.70
C ALA A 437 -38.63 35.52 11.26
N ALA A 438 -37.55 36.15 10.78
CA ALA A 438 -36.21 35.91 11.31
C ALA A 438 -36.17 36.16 12.83
N PRO A 439 -35.76 35.17 13.65
CA PRO A 439 -35.72 35.35 15.09
C PRO A 439 -34.61 36.34 15.49
N ALA A 440 -34.89 37.19 16.47
CA ALA A 440 -33.91 38.12 17.04
C ALA A 440 -32.78 37.35 17.78
N PRO A 441 -31.54 37.89 17.82
CA PRO A 441 -30.40 37.16 18.37
C PRO A 441 -30.44 37.17 19.90
N THR A 442 -30.51 35.99 20.51
CA THR A 442 -30.38 35.83 21.97
C THR A 442 -29.57 34.59 22.33
N THR A 443 -28.42 34.83 22.98
CA THR A 443 -27.69 33.98 23.94
C THR A 443 -28.02 32.47 23.92
N GLY A 444 -27.09 31.66 23.42
CA GLY A 444 -27.16 30.19 23.44
C GLY A 444 -25.81 29.57 23.04
N ILE A 445 -25.71 28.24 23.04
CA ILE A 445 -24.51 27.47 22.67
C ILE A 445 -24.66 27.03 21.20
N SER A 446 -23.69 27.37 20.34
CA SER A 446 -23.60 26.79 18.99
C SER A 446 -23.09 25.36 19.10
N ASP A 447 -23.79 24.38 18.54
CA ASP A 447 -23.32 23.00 18.44
C ASP A 447 -23.86 22.33 17.16
N GLY A 448 -23.17 21.31 16.67
CA GLY A 448 -23.47 20.64 15.41
C GLY A 448 -22.91 19.24 15.30
N LYS A 449 -23.76 18.28 14.94
CA LYS A 449 -23.46 16.85 14.94
C LYS A 449 -23.71 16.23 13.57
N PHE A 450 -22.73 15.56 13.00
CA PHE A 450 -22.85 14.64 11.88
C PHE A 450 -23.96 13.61 12.12
N VAL A 451 -24.71 13.37 11.05
CA VAL A 451 -25.80 12.40 11.00
C VAL A 451 -25.50 11.32 9.98
N ALA A 452 -25.09 11.69 8.76
CA ALA A 452 -24.83 10.74 7.68
C ALA A 452 -24.01 11.35 6.53
N ASP A 453 -23.27 10.50 5.83
CA ASP A 453 -22.73 10.82 4.51
C ASP A 453 -23.81 10.65 3.46
N LEU A 454 -23.97 11.63 2.57
CA LEU A 454 -25.04 11.63 1.57
C LEU A 454 -24.58 11.31 0.15
N THR A 455 -23.32 11.61 -0.20
CA THR A 455 -22.82 11.41 -1.58
C THR A 455 -21.62 10.48 -1.67
N ILE A 456 -20.53 10.80 -0.98
CA ILE A 456 -19.29 10.02 -1.00
C ILE A 456 -19.16 9.33 0.35
N PRO A 457 -19.48 8.03 0.45
CA PRO A 457 -19.13 7.23 1.62
C PRO A 457 -17.62 7.21 1.83
N ASP A 458 -17.19 6.99 3.06
CA ASP A 458 -15.77 6.83 3.34
C ASP A 458 -15.18 5.61 2.62
N ASP A 459 -13.89 5.68 2.30
CA ASP A 459 -13.11 4.71 1.51
C ASP A 459 -13.51 4.57 0.05
N THR A 460 -14.35 5.46 -0.46
CA THR A 460 -14.66 5.49 -1.89
C THR A 460 -13.37 5.70 -2.70
N ASN A 461 -13.15 4.84 -3.71
CA ASN A 461 -12.08 5.02 -4.68
C ASN A 461 -12.38 6.22 -5.59
N ILE A 462 -11.50 7.21 -5.62
CA ILE A 462 -11.61 8.38 -6.49
C ILE A 462 -10.29 8.53 -7.25
N GLU A 463 -10.38 8.67 -8.58
CA GLU A 463 -9.18 8.73 -9.43
C GLU A 463 -8.33 9.98 -9.13
N PRO A 464 -6.99 9.90 -9.28
CA PRO A 464 -6.11 11.04 -9.08
C PRO A 464 -6.57 12.28 -9.86
N GLY A 465 -6.77 13.41 -9.18
CA GLY A 465 -7.22 14.66 -9.80
C GLY A 465 -8.72 14.73 -10.16
N GLN A 466 -9.51 13.68 -9.89
CA GLN A 466 -10.95 13.69 -10.16
C GLN A 466 -11.69 14.64 -9.20
N THR A 467 -12.60 15.45 -9.74
CA THR A 467 -13.47 16.31 -8.94
C THR A 467 -14.71 15.56 -8.45
N PHE A 468 -15.11 15.77 -7.19
CA PHE A 468 -16.30 15.18 -6.60
C PHE A 468 -17.00 16.18 -5.65
N THR A 469 -18.27 15.92 -5.31
CA THR A 469 -19.01 16.73 -4.31
C THR A 469 -19.30 15.88 -3.09
N LYS A 470 -18.71 16.23 -1.94
CA LYS A 470 -19.02 15.60 -0.66
C LYS A 470 -20.17 16.35 0.00
N SER A 471 -21.20 15.63 0.41
CA SER A 471 -22.33 16.17 1.16
C SER A 471 -22.51 15.41 2.47
N TRP A 472 -22.63 16.14 3.56
CA TRP A 472 -22.91 15.61 4.90
C TRP A 472 -24.28 16.07 5.36
N ARG A 473 -25.01 15.21 6.05
CA ARG A 473 -26.14 15.62 6.90
C ARG A 473 -25.62 15.91 8.29
N VAL A 474 -25.96 17.07 8.82
CA VAL A 474 -25.63 17.49 10.19
C VAL A 474 -26.88 17.93 10.93
N ARG A 475 -26.86 17.87 12.25
CA ARG A 475 -27.92 18.29 13.15
C ARG A 475 -27.42 19.44 14.01
N ASN A 476 -28.16 20.54 14.09
CA ASN A 476 -27.90 21.55 15.11
C ASN A 476 -28.26 20.97 16.48
N ASN A 477 -27.25 20.65 17.28
CA ASN A 477 -27.44 20.16 18.65
C ASN A 477 -27.32 21.28 19.68
N GLY A 478 -27.09 22.51 19.22
CA GLY A 478 -26.95 23.68 20.07
C GLY A 478 -28.28 24.17 20.61
N THR A 479 -28.23 25.21 21.45
CA THR A 479 -29.42 25.88 22.00
C THR A 479 -29.77 27.16 21.25
N ARG A 480 -28.96 27.57 20.26
CA ARG A 480 -29.24 28.70 19.36
C ARG A 480 -29.30 28.27 17.90
N PRO A 481 -30.15 28.91 17.07
CA PRO A 481 -30.21 28.62 15.65
C PRO A 481 -28.89 28.99 14.96
N TRP A 482 -28.49 28.18 13.98
CA TRP A 482 -27.49 28.61 13.01
C TRP A 482 -28.14 29.63 12.08
N GLY A 483 -27.43 30.71 11.79
CA GLY A 483 -27.93 31.81 10.96
C GLY A 483 -26.83 32.48 10.15
N ALA A 484 -27.07 33.71 9.69
CA ALA A 484 -26.10 34.46 8.90
C ALA A 484 -24.74 34.57 9.62
N GLY A 485 -23.65 34.25 8.91
CA GLY A 485 -22.27 34.29 9.42
C GLY A 485 -21.72 32.96 9.91
N PHE A 486 -22.56 31.94 10.11
CA PHE A 486 -22.11 30.59 10.44
C PHE A 486 -21.54 29.88 9.20
N LYS A 487 -20.47 29.11 9.38
CA LYS A 487 -19.75 28.45 8.28
C LYS A 487 -19.11 27.13 8.68
N LEU A 488 -18.89 26.25 7.72
CA LEU A 488 -18.04 25.06 7.83
C LEU A 488 -16.67 25.39 7.23
N GLU A 489 -15.57 25.10 7.92
CA GLU A 489 -14.21 25.46 7.50
C GLU A 489 -13.25 24.27 7.60
N PHE A 490 -12.34 24.13 6.64
CA PHE A 490 -11.27 23.12 6.64
C PHE A 490 -10.30 23.37 7.79
N VAL A 491 -9.96 22.33 8.55
CA VAL A 491 -9.11 22.44 9.75
C VAL A 491 -7.96 21.43 9.82
N GLY A 492 -7.94 20.40 8.96
CA GLY A 492 -6.92 19.36 9.05
C GLY A 492 -6.96 18.34 7.91
N GLY A 493 -5.86 17.60 7.75
CA GLY A 493 -5.71 16.58 6.70
C GLY A 493 -5.22 17.14 5.36
N THR A 494 -5.55 16.42 4.30
CA THR A 494 -5.30 16.81 2.90
C THR A 494 -6.37 17.80 2.46
N ASN A 495 -5.97 19.02 2.07
CA ASN A 495 -6.92 19.99 1.53
C ASN A 495 -7.37 19.55 0.13
N MET A 496 -8.56 18.97 0.07
CA MET A 496 -9.21 18.56 -1.18
C MET A 496 -10.24 19.60 -1.66
N ALA A 497 -10.61 20.59 -0.86
CA ALA A 497 -11.70 21.51 -1.17
C ALA A 497 -11.29 22.65 -2.11
N GLN A 498 -12.19 22.98 -3.05
CA GLN A 498 -12.07 24.20 -3.88
C GLN A 498 -12.35 25.47 -3.06
N GLN A 499 -13.20 25.36 -2.03
CA GLN A 499 -13.50 26.40 -1.07
C GLN A 499 -13.26 25.86 0.33
N ILE A 500 -12.24 26.36 1.01
CA ILE A 500 -11.89 25.93 2.38
C ILE A 500 -12.91 26.39 3.44
N SER A 501 -13.89 27.21 3.06
CA SER A 501 -14.98 27.65 3.93
C SER A 501 -16.29 27.81 3.14
N VAL A 502 -17.39 27.26 3.65
CA VAL A 502 -18.74 27.34 3.07
C VAL A 502 -19.78 27.74 4.13
N PRO A 503 -20.82 28.53 3.81
CA PRO A 503 -21.83 28.93 4.79
C PRO A 503 -22.65 27.73 5.28
N LEU A 504 -23.05 27.73 6.55
CA LEU A 504 -24.00 26.75 7.08
C LEU A 504 -25.44 27.16 6.73
N PRO A 505 -26.31 26.20 6.36
CA PRO A 505 -27.73 26.47 6.22
C PRO A 505 -28.36 26.94 7.54
N ALA A 506 -29.34 27.83 7.47
CA ALA A 506 -30.11 28.25 8.64
C ALA A 506 -30.82 27.03 9.25
N THR A 507 -30.48 26.71 10.50
CA THR A 507 -30.89 25.45 11.14
C THR A 507 -31.25 25.70 12.59
N ALA A 508 -32.52 25.48 12.96
CA ALA A 508 -32.98 25.62 14.33
C ALA A 508 -32.38 24.55 15.27
N PRO A 509 -32.28 24.81 16.59
CA PRO A 509 -31.93 23.79 17.58
C PRO A 509 -32.73 22.49 17.39
N GLY A 510 -32.03 21.37 17.32
CA GLY A 510 -32.58 20.04 17.11
C GLY A 510 -32.92 19.69 15.65
N ALA A 511 -32.85 20.63 14.69
CA ALA A 511 -33.10 20.38 13.27
C ALA A 511 -31.84 19.89 12.53
N GLN A 512 -32.02 19.27 11.37
CA GLN A 512 -30.93 18.79 10.50
C GLN A 512 -30.81 19.63 9.24
N ALA A 513 -29.59 19.73 8.71
CA ALA A 513 -29.27 20.40 7.47
C ALA A 513 -28.18 19.65 6.71
N ASP A 514 -28.21 19.76 5.38
CA ASP A 514 -27.22 19.14 4.49
C ASP A 514 -26.21 20.19 4.04
N ILE A 515 -24.92 19.87 4.12
CA ILE A 515 -23.82 20.75 3.73
C ILE A 515 -23.03 20.06 2.63
N SER A 516 -22.79 20.76 1.52
CA SER A 516 -22.05 20.22 0.36
C SER A 516 -20.80 21.04 0.07
N ILE A 517 -19.68 20.36 -0.21
CA ILE A 517 -18.41 20.95 -0.65
C ILE A 517 -17.92 20.26 -1.93
N LYS A 518 -17.52 21.07 -2.92
CA LYS A 518 -16.81 20.58 -4.11
C LYS A 518 -15.33 20.36 -3.80
N MET A 519 -14.84 19.18 -4.14
CA MET A 519 -13.50 18.71 -3.83
C MET A 519 -12.79 18.13 -5.07
N THR A 520 -11.48 18.00 -5.00
CA THR A 520 -10.61 17.38 -6.01
C THR A 520 -9.68 16.39 -5.32
N ALA A 521 -9.69 15.13 -5.77
CA ALA A 521 -8.84 14.09 -5.22
C ALA A 521 -7.35 14.41 -5.48
N PRO A 522 -6.45 14.18 -4.50
CA PRO A 522 -5.02 14.39 -4.65
C PRO A 522 -4.42 13.53 -5.77
N ALA A 523 -3.31 13.99 -6.35
CA ALA A 523 -2.56 13.22 -7.35
C ALA A 523 -1.76 12.06 -6.72
N ALA A 524 -1.43 12.18 -5.42
CA ALA A 524 -0.73 11.14 -4.69
C ALA A 524 -1.68 9.96 -4.40
N PRO A 525 -1.26 8.70 -4.59
CA PRO A 525 -2.07 7.56 -4.22
C PRO A 525 -2.03 7.31 -2.71
N GLY A 526 -3.08 6.65 -2.20
CA GLY A 526 -3.24 6.34 -0.79
C GLY A 526 -4.55 6.84 -0.20
N MET A 527 -4.70 6.66 1.10
CA MET A 527 -5.84 7.17 1.84
C MET A 527 -5.68 8.65 2.14
N HIS A 528 -6.67 9.45 1.75
CA HIS A 528 -6.71 10.89 2.01
C HIS A 528 -7.89 11.24 2.89
N PHE A 529 -7.62 12.09 3.87
CA PHE A 529 -8.59 12.60 4.85
C PHE A 529 -8.68 14.10 4.67
N SER A 530 -9.88 14.68 4.70
CA SER A 530 -10.06 16.13 4.77
C SER A 530 -11.05 16.45 5.88
N ASP A 531 -10.59 17.20 6.88
CA ASP A 531 -11.32 17.47 8.12
C ASP A 531 -11.89 18.89 8.14
N TYR A 532 -13.13 19.02 8.59
CA TYR A 532 -13.88 20.28 8.61
C TYR A 532 -14.51 20.52 9.98
N ARG A 533 -14.58 21.79 10.37
CA ARG A 533 -15.15 22.25 11.64
C ARG A 533 -16.10 23.42 11.43
N MET A 534 -17.24 23.41 12.11
CA MET A 534 -18.19 24.51 12.07
C MET A 534 -17.68 25.71 12.88
N LYS A 535 -18.00 26.92 12.44
CA LYS A 535 -17.65 28.20 13.09
C LYS A 535 -18.86 29.12 13.14
N ASP A 536 -19.02 29.80 14.27
CA ASP A 536 -20.11 30.78 14.47
C ASP A 536 -19.83 32.10 13.76
N GLU A 537 -20.75 33.08 13.84
CA GLU A 537 -20.62 34.42 13.26
C GLU A 537 -19.41 35.21 13.76
N ASN A 538 -18.85 34.84 14.92
CA ASN A 538 -17.67 35.47 15.49
C ASN A 538 -16.38 34.71 15.14
N GLY A 539 -16.48 33.59 14.41
CA GLY A 539 -15.37 32.73 14.01
C GLY A 539 -14.96 31.68 15.05
N ASN A 540 -15.71 31.51 16.14
CA ASN A 540 -15.42 30.51 17.16
C ASN A 540 -15.78 29.11 16.65
N PRO A 541 -14.89 28.11 16.78
CA PRO A 541 -15.19 26.74 16.36
C PRO A 541 -16.20 26.06 17.29
N PHE A 542 -17.17 25.35 16.71
CA PHE A 542 -18.19 24.59 17.44
C PHE A 542 -18.54 23.28 16.71
N GLY A 543 -19.36 22.41 17.32
CA GLY A 543 -19.80 21.16 16.69
C GLY A 543 -18.82 20.00 16.84
N GLU A 544 -18.97 18.95 16.06
CA GLU A 544 -17.93 17.93 15.88
C GLU A 544 -17.10 18.19 14.61
N ILE A 545 -15.93 17.56 14.54
CA ILE A 545 -15.16 17.55 13.29
C ILE A 545 -15.86 16.55 12.37
N ILE A 546 -16.25 16.99 11.19
CA ILE A 546 -16.76 16.12 10.13
C ILE A 546 -15.69 15.97 9.07
N TYR A 547 -15.57 14.78 8.49
CA TYR A 547 -14.49 14.48 7.57
C TYR A 547 -14.98 13.78 6.31
N VAL A 548 -14.10 13.71 5.33
CA VAL A 548 -14.23 12.80 4.21
C VAL A 548 -12.96 12.01 4.08
N ARG A 549 -13.12 10.70 3.89
CA ARG A 549 -12.02 9.78 3.67
C ARG A 549 -12.16 9.12 2.30
N ILE A 550 -11.21 9.34 1.40
CA ILE A 550 -11.19 8.72 0.06
C ILE A 550 -9.93 7.89 -0.11
N GLN A 551 -10.03 6.85 -0.94
CA GLN A 551 -8.86 6.12 -1.44
C GLN A 551 -8.54 6.65 -2.83
N VAL A 552 -7.33 7.19 -3.01
CA VAL A 552 -6.79 7.42 -4.35
C VAL A 552 -6.03 6.15 -4.72
N PRO A 553 -6.45 5.40 -5.76
CA PRO A 553 -5.80 4.14 -6.11
C PRO A 553 -4.34 4.39 -6.52
N SER A 554 -3.44 3.49 -6.10
CA SER A 554 -2.09 3.43 -6.67
C SER A 554 -2.18 3.11 -8.15
N PRO A 555 -1.37 3.75 -9.02
CA PRO A 555 -1.22 3.27 -10.39
C PRO A 555 -0.79 1.80 -10.32
N ALA A 556 -1.61 0.89 -10.85
CA ALA A 556 -1.23 -0.51 -10.93
C ALA A 556 0.08 -0.64 -11.72
N GLY A 557 1.06 -1.38 -11.19
CA GLY A 557 2.23 -1.83 -11.96
C GLY A 557 3.63 -1.40 -11.50
N VAL A 558 3.82 -0.62 -10.44
CA VAL A 558 5.19 -0.30 -9.96
C VAL A 558 5.64 -1.35 -8.94
N SER A 559 6.75 -2.03 -9.23
CA SER A 559 7.47 -2.87 -8.26
C SER A 559 8.49 -2.04 -7.50
N LEU A 560 8.61 -2.26 -6.19
CA LEU A 560 9.54 -1.50 -5.34
C LEU A 560 10.99 -2.00 -5.41
N ALA A 561 11.24 -3.25 -5.83
CA ALA A 561 12.59 -3.80 -5.86
C ALA A 561 12.79 -4.80 -7.01
N THR A 562 13.99 -4.83 -7.58
CA THR A 562 14.39 -5.82 -8.59
C THR A 562 14.66 -7.20 -7.94
N PRO A 563 14.14 -8.32 -8.49
CA PRO A 563 14.35 -9.66 -7.92
C PRO A 563 15.82 -10.12 -7.94
N LEU A 564 16.28 -10.69 -6.83
CA LEU A 564 17.57 -11.39 -6.70
C LEU A 564 17.36 -12.81 -6.17
N SER A 565 18.14 -13.77 -6.68
CA SER A 565 18.10 -15.17 -6.25
C SER A 565 19.31 -15.48 -5.38
N GLN A 566 19.13 -16.10 -4.22
CA GLN A 566 20.26 -16.63 -3.44
C GLN A 566 20.98 -17.77 -4.20
N ARG A 567 20.24 -18.46 -5.10
CA ARG A 567 20.71 -19.62 -5.88
C ARG A 567 21.40 -19.24 -7.18
N ASP A 568 21.59 -17.95 -7.43
CA ASP A 568 22.35 -17.48 -8.58
C ASP A 568 23.79 -18.03 -8.52
N PRO A 569 24.28 -18.76 -9.55
CA PRO A 569 25.61 -19.35 -9.56
C PRO A 569 26.76 -18.33 -9.38
N GLN A 570 26.50 -17.03 -9.51
CA GLN A 570 27.45 -15.96 -9.23
C GLN A 570 27.93 -15.90 -7.78
N TRP A 571 27.07 -16.24 -6.84
CA TRP A 571 27.36 -16.17 -5.40
C TRP A 571 26.87 -17.39 -4.63
N ALA A 572 26.09 -18.28 -5.24
CA ALA A 572 25.50 -19.43 -4.56
C ALA A 572 26.53 -20.34 -3.87
N SER A 573 27.74 -20.46 -4.40
CA SER A 573 28.82 -21.28 -3.83
C SER A 573 29.67 -20.56 -2.78
N GLU A 574 29.49 -19.26 -2.59
CA GLU A 574 30.24 -18.48 -1.59
C GLU A 574 29.77 -18.82 -0.18
N LEU A 575 30.70 -18.85 0.78
CA LEU A 575 30.38 -19.06 2.20
C LEU A 575 29.57 -17.87 2.75
N LEU A 576 28.45 -18.17 3.39
CA LEU A 576 27.61 -17.18 4.05
C LEU A 576 28.26 -16.78 5.39
N GLY A 577 28.60 -15.50 5.55
CA GLY A 577 29.20 -14.98 6.79
C GLY A 577 30.71 -15.25 6.91
N HIS A 578 31.22 -15.29 8.14
CA HIS A 578 32.66 -15.32 8.41
C HIS A 578 33.37 -16.57 7.83
N PRO A 579 34.68 -16.46 7.50
CA PRO A 579 35.49 -17.62 7.08
C PRO A 579 35.35 -18.81 8.05
N GLY A 580 35.04 -19.99 7.52
CA GLY A 580 34.76 -21.20 8.31
C GLY A 580 33.27 -21.50 8.54
N SER A 581 32.36 -20.68 8.01
CA SER A 581 30.93 -20.98 7.98
C SER A 581 30.65 -22.32 7.28
N PRO A 582 29.77 -23.18 7.83
CA PRO A 582 29.41 -24.44 7.19
C PRO A 582 28.34 -24.25 6.10
N LYS A 583 27.88 -23.02 5.83
CA LYS A 583 26.75 -22.72 4.95
C LYS A 583 27.18 -21.82 3.81
N THR A 584 26.63 -22.05 2.63
CA THR A 584 26.77 -21.15 1.48
C THR A 584 25.60 -20.18 1.34
N ILE A 585 25.78 -19.10 0.57
CA ILE A 585 24.70 -18.18 0.20
C ILE A 585 23.58 -18.93 -0.52
N GLY A 586 23.91 -19.87 -1.41
CA GLY A 586 22.95 -20.66 -2.17
C GLY A 586 22.03 -21.49 -1.28
N GLU A 587 22.58 -22.05 -0.20
CA GLU A 587 21.84 -22.93 0.69
C GLU A 587 21.05 -22.16 1.78
N TRP A 588 21.60 -21.08 2.35
CA TRP A 588 21.03 -20.40 3.56
C TRP A 588 20.92 -18.86 3.44
N GLY A 589 21.14 -18.28 2.27
CA GLY A 589 21.25 -16.84 2.06
C GLY A 589 19.95 -16.06 1.87
N CYS A 590 18.77 -16.64 2.12
CA CYS A 590 17.47 -16.02 1.81
C CYS A 590 17.31 -14.62 2.42
N MET A 591 17.56 -14.45 3.72
CA MET A 591 17.40 -13.15 4.38
C MET A 591 18.43 -12.12 3.91
N MET A 592 19.69 -12.53 3.78
CA MET A 592 20.76 -11.66 3.28
C MET A 592 20.45 -11.17 1.84
N THR A 593 19.82 -12.02 1.02
CA THR A 593 19.40 -11.67 -0.33
C THR A 593 18.24 -10.68 -0.33
N CYS A 594 17.25 -10.86 0.57
CA CYS A 594 16.19 -9.87 0.78
C CYS A 594 16.75 -8.51 1.22
N PHE A 595 17.73 -8.50 2.13
CA PHE A 595 18.36 -7.27 2.57
C PHE A 595 19.15 -6.58 1.45
N THR A 596 19.80 -7.36 0.59
CA THR A 596 20.46 -6.84 -0.61
C THR A 596 19.45 -6.11 -1.50
N MET A 597 18.26 -6.69 -1.74
CA MET A 597 17.19 -6.06 -2.52
C MET A 597 16.60 -4.80 -1.85
N VAL A 598 16.52 -4.77 -0.52
CA VAL A 598 16.14 -3.56 0.24
C VAL A 598 17.20 -2.47 0.08
N ALA A 599 18.49 -2.83 0.12
CA ALA A 599 19.58 -1.87 -0.08
C ALA A 599 19.53 -1.25 -1.47
N THR A 600 19.34 -2.05 -2.52
CA THR A 600 19.25 -1.56 -3.90
C THR A 600 18.06 -0.63 -4.10
N THR A 601 16.92 -0.91 -3.44
CA THR A 601 15.76 -0.02 -3.42
C THR A 601 16.09 1.38 -2.89
N TYR A 602 17.01 1.48 -1.92
CA TYR A 602 17.48 2.75 -1.38
C TYR A 602 18.74 3.30 -2.08
N GLY A 603 18.96 2.91 -3.33
CA GLY A 603 20.04 3.41 -4.18
C GLY A 603 21.43 2.86 -3.85
N ARG A 604 21.52 1.69 -3.20
CA ARG A 604 22.80 1.02 -2.94
C ARG A 604 23.17 0.09 -4.09
N SER A 605 24.24 0.41 -4.79
CA SER A 605 24.87 -0.50 -5.76
C SER A 605 25.57 -1.65 -5.03
N THR A 606 24.85 -2.74 -4.75
CA THR A 606 25.39 -3.95 -4.11
C THR A 606 24.70 -5.20 -4.65
N ASN A 607 25.38 -6.34 -4.57
CA ASN A 607 24.81 -7.66 -4.85
C ASN A 607 24.97 -8.60 -3.63
N PRO A 608 24.42 -9.84 -3.65
CA PRO A 608 24.47 -10.75 -2.52
C PRO A 608 25.89 -11.07 -2.02
N SER A 609 26.86 -11.26 -2.92
CA SER A 609 28.27 -11.45 -2.56
C SER A 609 28.87 -10.21 -1.90
N GLN A 610 28.74 -9.04 -2.53
CA GLN A 610 29.26 -7.77 -2.02
C GLN A 610 28.66 -7.41 -0.66
N PHE A 611 27.35 -7.64 -0.50
CA PHE A 611 26.64 -7.39 0.73
C PHE A 611 27.04 -8.38 1.83
N ASN A 612 27.27 -9.66 1.51
CA ASN A 612 27.83 -10.66 2.42
C ASN A 612 29.16 -10.17 3.02
N HIS A 613 30.10 -9.73 2.18
CA HIS A 613 31.39 -9.17 2.61
C HIS A 613 31.24 -7.89 3.46
N ALA A 614 30.32 -7.00 3.07
CA ALA A 614 30.04 -5.79 3.83
C ALA A 614 29.47 -6.12 5.23
N MET A 615 28.59 -7.13 5.33
CA MET A 615 28.04 -7.58 6.61
C MET A 615 29.09 -8.25 7.50
N ILE A 616 30.03 -9.02 6.95
CA ILE A 616 31.17 -9.56 7.71
C ILE A 616 31.96 -8.42 8.37
N THR A 617 32.29 -7.39 7.59
CA THR A 617 33.11 -6.26 8.06
C THR A 617 32.41 -5.38 9.09
N ASN A 618 31.08 -5.24 8.97
CA ASN A 618 30.28 -4.35 9.82
C ASN A 618 29.52 -5.10 10.94
N GLY A 619 29.90 -6.34 11.24
CA GLY A 619 29.30 -7.12 12.32
C GLY A 619 27.81 -7.44 12.10
N GLY A 620 27.41 -7.69 10.86
CA GLY A 620 26.05 -8.05 10.43
C GLY A 620 25.63 -9.49 10.76
N TYR A 621 26.54 -10.34 11.23
CA TYR A 621 26.27 -11.75 11.54
C TYR A 621 26.37 -12.08 13.05
N LEU A 622 25.57 -13.04 13.50
CA LEU A 622 25.66 -13.76 14.78
C LEU A 622 26.19 -15.18 14.51
N ASN A 623 26.99 -15.72 15.44
CA ASN A 623 27.49 -17.09 15.39
C ASN A 623 28.10 -17.52 14.04
N GLY A 624 28.77 -16.58 13.36
CA GLY A 624 29.44 -16.82 12.08
C GLY A 624 28.59 -16.53 10.84
N TYR A 625 27.30 -16.90 10.80
CA TYR A 625 26.49 -16.85 9.56
C TYR A 625 25.01 -16.48 9.72
N LEU A 626 24.49 -16.32 10.95
CA LEU A 626 23.10 -15.91 11.17
C LEU A 626 22.98 -14.40 10.97
N THR A 627 22.22 -13.95 9.97
CA THR A 627 22.09 -12.53 9.67
C THR A 627 21.34 -11.81 10.80
N LYS A 628 21.86 -10.68 11.30
CA LYS A 628 21.20 -9.85 12.32
C LYS A 628 20.06 -9.06 11.71
N TRP A 629 18.96 -8.89 12.45
CA TRP A 629 17.79 -8.15 11.97
C TRP A 629 18.07 -6.70 11.59
N ASN A 630 19.08 -6.06 12.18
CA ASN A 630 19.49 -4.68 11.90
C ASN A 630 20.73 -4.58 11.01
N ALA A 631 21.15 -5.67 10.35
CA ALA A 631 22.42 -5.72 9.65
C ALA A 631 22.56 -4.68 8.53
N LEU A 632 21.47 -4.33 7.83
CA LEU A 632 21.46 -3.24 6.85
C LEU A 632 21.84 -1.89 7.46
N SER A 633 21.36 -1.59 8.67
CA SER A 633 21.71 -0.35 9.38
C SER A 633 23.15 -0.35 9.91
N ASN A 634 23.72 -1.54 10.14
CA ASN A 634 25.13 -1.63 10.49
C ASN A 634 26.01 -1.25 9.30
N VAL A 635 25.66 -1.73 8.10
CA VAL A 635 26.38 -1.47 6.83
C VAL A 635 26.12 -0.05 6.30
N TYR A 636 24.86 0.38 6.25
CA TYR A 636 24.44 1.68 5.70
C TYR A 636 23.74 2.52 6.77
N LYS A 637 24.40 3.59 7.23
CA LYS A 637 23.91 4.42 8.35
C LYS A 637 22.61 5.17 8.07
N ASP A 638 22.32 5.41 6.79
CA ASP A 638 21.10 6.10 6.36
C ASP A 638 19.91 5.16 6.13
N ILE A 639 20.12 3.83 6.13
CA ILE A 639 19.05 2.83 6.11
C ILE A 639 18.76 2.42 7.55
N VAL A 640 17.58 2.77 8.04
CA VAL A 640 17.18 2.62 9.45
C VAL A 640 16.30 1.40 9.62
N TYR A 641 16.74 0.49 10.49
CA TYR A 641 15.99 -0.67 10.94
C TYR A 641 14.80 -0.20 11.78
N MET A 642 13.60 -0.58 11.36
CA MET A 642 12.34 -0.15 11.97
C MET A 642 11.74 -1.21 12.89
N GLY A 643 12.32 -2.41 12.90
CA GLY A 643 11.91 -3.52 13.74
C GLY A 643 11.55 -4.77 12.94
N LYS A 644 11.43 -5.87 13.67
CA LYS A 644 10.88 -7.14 13.22
C LYS A 644 9.54 -7.37 13.93
N VAL A 645 8.61 -7.98 13.22
CA VAL A 645 7.30 -8.40 13.69
C VAL A 645 7.19 -9.89 13.44
N ASP A 646 6.73 -10.65 14.43
CA ASP A 646 6.52 -12.10 14.32
C ASP A 646 5.06 -12.43 13.99
N GLY A 647 4.87 -13.60 13.36
CA GLY A 647 3.59 -14.12 12.92
C GLY A 647 2.66 -14.29 14.12
N GLY A 648 1.51 -13.63 14.04
CA GLY A 648 0.56 -13.54 15.15
C GLY A 648 0.42 -12.14 15.75
N ALA A 649 1.27 -11.18 15.35
CA ALA A 649 1.04 -9.76 15.61
C ALA A 649 -0.20 -9.25 14.82
N PRO A 650 -1.16 -8.56 15.48
CA PRO A 650 -2.44 -8.12 14.90
C PRO A 650 -2.37 -7.30 13.61
N ASP A 651 -1.27 -6.61 13.41
CA ASP A 651 -1.16 -5.49 12.49
C ASP A 651 -0.08 -5.69 11.41
N MET A 652 0.54 -6.87 11.38
CA MET A 652 1.65 -7.16 10.48
C MET A 652 1.30 -6.81 9.02
N ILE A 653 0.06 -7.09 8.61
CA ILE A 653 -0.50 -6.74 7.30
C ILE A 653 -0.62 -5.23 7.11
N ASN A 654 -1.11 -4.49 8.11
CA ASN A 654 -1.23 -3.03 8.06
C ASN A 654 0.14 -2.35 7.97
N ARG A 655 1.16 -2.86 8.68
CA ARG A 655 2.53 -2.33 8.55
C ARG A 655 3.17 -2.68 7.23
N ILE A 656 2.92 -3.89 6.71
CA ILE A 656 3.36 -4.24 5.36
C ILE A 656 2.78 -3.23 4.38
N ASN A 657 1.46 -3.00 4.41
CA ASN A 657 0.78 -2.05 3.53
C ASN A 657 1.30 -0.61 3.68
N ALA A 658 1.46 -0.12 4.91
CA ALA A 658 1.97 1.23 5.17
C ALA A 658 3.43 1.40 4.72
N SER A 659 4.25 0.36 4.91
CA SER A 659 5.63 0.35 4.43
C SER A 659 5.69 0.41 2.90
N LEU A 660 4.89 -0.41 2.22
CA LEU A 660 4.80 -0.42 0.76
C LEU A 660 4.29 0.92 0.21
N ALA A 661 3.27 1.52 0.84
CA ALA A 661 2.73 2.82 0.47
C ALA A 661 3.77 3.95 0.63
N ALA A 662 4.69 3.81 1.59
CA ALA A 662 5.81 4.72 1.78
C ALA A 662 7.02 4.40 0.89
N GLY A 663 6.89 3.49 -0.09
CA GLY A 663 7.95 3.11 -1.02
C GLY A 663 9.01 2.18 -0.42
N ASN A 664 8.71 1.53 0.71
CA ASN A 664 9.66 0.70 1.45
C ASN A 664 9.24 -0.79 1.36
N PRO A 665 10.01 -1.65 0.66
CA PRO A 665 9.71 -3.07 0.55
C PRO A 665 9.95 -3.79 1.90
N VAL A 666 9.28 -4.91 2.11
CA VAL A 666 9.21 -5.57 3.44
C VAL A 666 9.71 -7.01 3.35
N THR A 667 10.73 -7.34 4.13
CA THR A 667 11.31 -8.69 4.17
C THR A 667 10.50 -9.56 5.11
N ILE A 668 9.86 -10.62 4.61
CA ILE A 668 9.00 -11.50 5.39
C ILE A 668 9.56 -12.91 5.53
N LEU A 669 9.28 -13.58 6.64
CA LEU A 669 9.50 -15.01 6.83
C LEU A 669 8.22 -15.74 6.41
N VAL A 670 8.37 -16.82 5.65
CA VAL A 670 7.28 -17.70 5.23
C VAL A 670 7.63 -19.15 5.58
N ASP A 671 6.61 -19.99 5.59
CA ASP A 671 6.74 -21.44 5.75
C ASP A 671 7.07 -22.07 4.40
N PHE A 672 8.27 -22.65 4.27
CA PHE A 672 8.78 -23.11 2.98
C PHE A 672 7.99 -24.31 2.42
N THR A 673 7.46 -25.16 3.30
CA THR A 673 6.71 -26.38 2.95
C THR A 673 5.23 -26.23 3.28
N ARG A 674 4.37 -26.15 2.26
CA ARG A 674 2.94 -25.83 2.44
C ARG A 674 2.09 -26.93 3.07
N ASP A 675 2.53 -28.18 2.95
CA ASP A 675 1.72 -29.38 3.24
C ASP A 675 2.10 -30.08 4.56
N THR A 676 3.05 -29.52 5.32
CA THR A 676 3.51 -30.05 6.60
C THR A 676 3.33 -29.04 7.73
N PRO A 677 3.20 -29.49 9.00
CA PRO A 677 3.30 -28.60 10.16
C PRO A 677 4.65 -27.89 10.14
N TYR A 678 4.64 -26.58 10.39
CA TYR A 678 5.83 -25.74 10.43
C TYR A 678 6.87 -26.32 11.40
N SER A 679 8.12 -26.42 10.95
CA SER A 679 9.27 -26.69 11.79
C SER A 679 10.30 -25.56 11.63
N ASP A 680 11.15 -25.35 12.64
CA ASP A 680 12.21 -24.35 12.56
C ASP A 680 13.25 -24.64 11.45
N ASN A 681 13.20 -25.83 10.84
CA ASN A 681 14.02 -26.21 9.70
C ASN A 681 13.42 -25.77 8.34
N ASP A 682 12.17 -25.31 8.31
CA ASP A 682 11.44 -24.94 7.08
C ASP A 682 11.30 -23.41 6.90
N GLN A 683 12.19 -22.64 7.56
CA GLN A 683 12.21 -21.18 7.48
C GLN A 683 12.71 -20.69 6.11
N HIS A 684 11.94 -19.79 5.48
CA HIS A 684 12.38 -19.12 4.26
C HIS A 684 12.02 -17.64 4.25
N TRP A 685 12.95 -16.79 3.82
CA TRP A 685 12.75 -15.34 3.78
C TRP A 685 12.51 -14.87 2.35
N VAL A 686 11.48 -14.04 2.15
CA VAL A 686 11.11 -13.43 0.87
C VAL A 686 10.87 -11.93 1.05
N LEU A 687 10.82 -11.16 -0.04
CA LEU A 687 10.63 -9.70 0.02
C LEU A 687 9.30 -9.33 -0.62
N ILE A 688 8.39 -8.68 0.10
CA ILE A 688 7.21 -8.06 -0.49
C ILE A 688 7.60 -6.74 -1.15
N VAL A 689 7.26 -6.61 -2.42
CA VAL A 689 7.64 -5.49 -3.30
C VAL A 689 6.45 -4.73 -3.88
N GLY A 690 5.23 -5.19 -3.62
CA GLY A 690 4.02 -4.53 -4.08
C GLY A 690 2.77 -5.25 -3.60
N ARG A 691 1.60 -4.64 -3.82
CA ARG A 691 0.30 -5.19 -3.49
C ARG A 691 -0.61 -5.11 -4.70
N ASP A 692 -1.25 -6.22 -5.04
CA ASP A 692 -2.19 -6.35 -6.15
C ASP A 692 -3.51 -6.89 -5.60
N GLY A 693 -4.49 -6.01 -5.36
CA GLY A 693 -5.77 -6.37 -4.75
C GLY A 693 -5.62 -7.00 -3.36
N ASP A 694 -5.98 -8.28 -3.24
CA ASP A 694 -5.91 -9.09 -2.03
C ASP A 694 -4.65 -9.98 -1.93
N ASP A 695 -3.68 -9.76 -2.82
CA ASP A 695 -2.41 -10.47 -2.88
C ASP A 695 -1.19 -9.54 -2.79
N TYR A 696 -0.04 -10.12 -2.52
CA TYR A 696 1.26 -9.45 -2.49
C TYR A 696 2.18 -9.98 -3.58
N ARG A 697 2.80 -9.05 -4.32
CA ARG A 697 3.93 -9.37 -5.18
C ARG A 697 5.17 -9.52 -4.32
N ILE A 698 5.85 -10.66 -4.47
CA ILE A 698 7.07 -10.99 -3.74
C ILE A 698 8.25 -11.24 -4.68
N ASN A 699 9.42 -10.76 -4.28
CA ASN A 699 10.70 -11.24 -4.77
C ASN A 699 11.16 -12.36 -3.86
N ASP A 700 11.27 -13.55 -4.43
CA ASP A 700 11.64 -14.73 -3.67
C ASP A 700 13.08 -15.18 -3.97
N PRO A 701 13.98 -15.13 -2.96
CA PRO A 701 15.37 -15.54 -3.12
C PRO A 701 15.57 -16.99 -3.60
N TRP A 702 14.59 -17.87 -3.44
CA TRP A 702 14.67 -19.27 -3.88
C TRP A 702 14.44 -19.46 -5.38
N LEU A 703 13.75 -18.54 -6.05
CA LEU A 703 13.46 -18.67 -7.48
C LEU A 703 14.71 -18.48 -8.29
N LEU A 704 14.93 -19.38 -9.25
CA LEU A 704 15.93 -19.25 -10.28
C LEU A 704 15.27 -19.62 -11.62
N PRO A 705 15.17 -18.71 -12.60
CA PRO A 705 15.60 -17.31 -12.52
C PRO A 705 14.81 -16.52 -11.46
N ALA A 706 15.45 -15.56 -10.79
CA ALA A 706 14.79 -14.66 -9.85
C ALA A 706 13.72 -13.83 -10.58
N GLN A 707 12.52 -13.85 -10.06
CA GLN A 707 11.37 -13.19 -10.65
C GLN A 707 10.40 -12.83 -9.54
N GLU A 708 9.50 -11.89 -9.82
CA GLU A 708 8.34 -11.66 -8.97
C GLU A 708 7.42 -12.88 -9.00
N ALA A 709 6.77 -13.14 -7.88
CA ALA A 709 5.75 -14.15 -7.78
C ALA A 709 4.61 -13.65 -6.89
N SER A 710 3.45 -14.29 -7.03
CA SER A 710 2.34 -14.13 -6.09
C SER A 710 2.71 -14.80 -4.76
N LEU A 711 2.57 -14.07 -3.64
CA LEU A 711 2.72 -14.65 -2.30
C LEU A 711 1.68 -15.76 -2.09
N ARG A 712 0.44 -15.54 -2.53
CA ARG A 712 -0.64 -16.51 -2.42
C ARG A 712 -0.35 -17.79 -3.18
N ASP A 713 0.09 -17.69 -4.42
CA ASP A 713 0.43 -18.85 -5.24
C ASP A 713 1.67 -19.56 -4.75
N ARG A 714 2.57 -18.87 -4.03
CA ARG A 714 3.86 -19.37 -3.55
C ARG A 714 3.84 -19.95 -2.14
N TYR A 715 2.98 -19.44 -1.27
CA TYR A 715 2.97 -19.75 0.16
C TYR A 715 1.58 -19.74 0.80
N GLY A 716 0.55 -19.30 0.07
CA GLY A 716 -0.83 -19.38 0.52
C GLY A 716 -1.31 -20.82 0.70
N ARG A 717 -2.18 -21.02 1.69
CA ARG A 717 -2.83 -22.30 1.97
C ARG A 717 -4.30 -22.21 1.56
N THR A 718 -4.82 -23.22 0.86
CA THR A 718 -6.21 -23.24 0.38
C THR A 718 -7.20 -23.05 1.54
N GLY A 719 -8.14 -22.11 1.39
CA GLY A 719 -9.15 -21.81 2.41
C GLY A 719 -8.62 -21.08 3.65
N LYS A 720 -7.37 -20.60 3.64
CA LYS A 720 -6.78 -19.77 4.70
C LYS A 720 -6.49 -18.35 4.22
N PRO A 721 -6.67 -17.32 5.08
CA PRO A 721 -6.27 -15.95 4.75
C PRO A 721 -4.78 -15.86 4.37
N LEU A 722 -4.44 -14.98 3.43
CA LEU A 722 -3.06 -14.82 2.94
C LEU A 722 -2.06 -14.44 4.04
N ARG A 723 -2.53 -13.75 5.09
CA ARG A 723 -1.71 -13.40 6.27
C ARG A 723 -1.11 -14.64 6.96
N ASP A 724 -1.75 -15.80 6.86
CA ASP A 724 -1.30 -17.04 7.49
C ASP A 724 -0.05 -17.60 6.80
N ALA A 725 0.24 -17.16 5.57
CA ALA A 725 1.48 -17.47 4.87
C ALA A 725 2.70 -16.72 5.44
N ILE A 726 2.48 -15.63 6.19
CA ILE A 726 3.52 -14.75 6.71
C ILE A 726 3.79 -15.08 8.18
N ARG A 727 5.01 -15.55 8.47
CA ARG A 727 5.51 -15.92 9.81
C ARG A 727 6.30 -14.82 10.50
N SER A 728 6.81 -13.83 9.78
CA SER A 728 7.44 -12.62 10.34
C SER A 728 7.57 -11.56 9.25
N ALA A 729 7.81 -10.30 9.63
CA ALA A 729 8.14 -9.20 8.74
C ALA A 729 9.24 -8.30 9.35
N ILE A 730 10.18 -7.84 8.54
CA ILE A 730 11.31 -6.98 8.90
C ILE A 730 11.20 -5.71 8.07
N PHE A 731 11.27 -4.56 8.76
CA PHE A 731 11.02 -3.25 8.19
C PHE A 731 12.29 -2.40 8.19
N TYR A 732 12.49 -1.69 7.09
CA TYR A 732 13.55 -0.70 6.94
C TYR A 732 13.00 0.55 6.25
N ARG A 733 13.62 1.70 6.49
CA ARG A 733 13.39 2.94 5.73
C ARG A 733 14.69 3.65 5.43
N SER A 734 14.72 4.53 4.44
CA SER A 734 15.82 5.47 4.23
C SER A 734 15.59 6.79 5.00
N THR A 735 16.67 7.42 5.47
CA THR A 735 16.68 8.80 5.99
C THR A 735 16.94 9.83 4.91
N LYS A 736 17.37 9.40 3.72
CA LYS A 736 17.41 10.24 2.53
C LYS A 736 16.04 10.20 1.84
N PRO A 737 15.58 11.32 1.25
CA PRO A 737 14.40 11.27 0.39
C PRO A 737 14.60 10.17 -0.64
N VAL A 738 13.70 9.18 -0.65
CA VAL A 738 13.58 8.29 -1.78
C VAL A 738 13.07 9.20 -2.89
N THR A 739 13.94 9.62 -3.80
CA THR A 739 13.47 10.20 -5.05
C THR A 739 12.67 9.08 -5.69
N PRO A 740 11.33 9.18 -5.80
CA PRO A 740 10.61 8.23 -6.63
C PRO A 740 11.30 8.30 -7.99
N PRO A 741 11.56 7.18 -8.68
CA PRO A 741 12.08 7.26 -10.03
C PRO A 741 11.21 8.27 -10.77
N THR A 742 11.83 9.37 -11.23
CA THR A 742 11.14 10.36 -12.05
C THR A 742 10.45 9.56 -13.13
N GLN A 743 9.12 9.62 -13.17
CA GLN A 743 8.33 8.89 -14.14
C GLN A 743 8.94 9.22 -15.51
N PRO A 744 9.59 8.25 -16.19
CA PRO A 744 9.90 8.46 -17.59
C PRO A 744 8.57 8.71 -18.28
N PRO A 745 8.53 9.55 -19.34
CA PRO A 745 7.30 9.78 -20.09
C PRO A 745 6.67 8.42 -20.38
N SER A 746 5.38 8.29 -20.04
CA SER A 746 4.59 7.07 -20.15
C SER A 746 4.78 6.44 -21.53
N THR A 747 5.77 5.57 -21.63
CA THR A 747 6.02 4.72 -22.76
C THR A 747 5.57 3.35 -22.28
N PRO A 748 4.65 2.68 -22.98
CA PRO A 748 4.20 1.34 -22.59
C PRO A 748 5.44 0.47 -22.35
N ILE A 749 5.41 -0.43 -21.35
CA ILE A 749 6.51 -1.37 -21.07
C ILE A 749 6.95 -1.96 -22.41
N SER A 750 8.09 -1.50 -22.93
CA SER A 750 8.55 -1.91 -24.25
C SER A 750 8.95 -3.36 -24.09
N GLN A 751 8.30 -4.23 -24.85
CA GLN A 751 8.70 -5.61 -24.97
C GLN A 751 10.18 -5.69 -25.36
N LEU A 752 10.97 -6.58 -24.74
CA LEU A 752 12.39 -6.73 -25.08
C LEU A 752 12.53 -7.00 -26.59
N GLU A 753 13.32 -6.17 -27.26
CA GLU A 753 13.61 -6.28 -28.67
C GLU A 753 14.87 -7.14 -28.86
N ARG A 754 14.78 -8.10 -29.77
CA ARG A 754 15.76 -9.15 -29.97
C ARG A 754 16.34 -9.04 -31.37
N GLY A 755 17.65 -9.22 -31.46
CA GLY A 755 18.33 -9.11 -32.73
C GLY A 755 19.44 -10.12 -32.95
N MET A 756 19.92 -10.14 -34.19
CA MET A 756 21.01 -10.99 -34.62
C MET A 756 22.05 -10.18 -35.39
N ASN A 757 23.32 -10.38 -35.05
CA ASN A 757 24.41 -9.82 -35.83
C ASN A 757 24.70 -10.72 -37.03
N ILE A 758 24.76 -10.14 -38.22
CA ILE A 758 24.99 -10.83 -39.49
C ILE A 758 26.24 -10.27 -40.18
N ASN A 759 26.85 -11.06 -41.06
CA ASN A 759 27.93 -10.59 -41.92
C ASN A 759 27.46 -10.61 -43.39
N PRO A 760 27.18 -9.44 -43.99
CA PRO A 760 26.76 -9.32 -45.38
C PRO A 760 27.75 -9.85 -46.42
N ASP A 761 29.03 -9.93 -46.08
CA ASP A 761 30.11 -10.23 -47.04
C ASP A 761 30.54 -11.69 -47.01
N ALA A 762 30.23 -12.42 -45.92
CA ALA A 762 30.64 -13.80 -45.74
C ALA A 762 29.57 -14.82 -46.19
N PRO A 763 29.98 -15.96 -46.77
CA PRO A 763 29.04 -17.03 -47.15
C PRO A 763 28.21 -17.50 -45.95
N ASN A 764 26.93 -17.83 -46.18
CA ASN A 764 26.02 -18.35 -45.15
C ASN A 764 25.83 -17.44 -43.92
N SER A 765 26.30 -16.19 -43.98
CA SER A 765 26.39 -15.29 -42.82
C SER A 765 25.27 -14.24 -42.77
N ASN A 766 24.40 -14.23 -43.79
CA ASN A 766 23.27 -13.32 -43.96
C ASN A 766 22.06 -14.10 -44.53
N PRO A 767 21.19 -14.69 -43.69
CA PRO A 767 20.09 -15.56 -44.10
C PRO A 767 18.87 -14.76 -44.60
N MET A 768 19.07 -13.71 -45.40
CA MET A 768 17.98 -12.83 -45.88
C MET A 768 17.05 -13.47 -46.92
N ASP A 769 17.36 -14.68 -47.37
CA ASP A 769 16.59 -15.44 -48.38
C ASP A 769 15.69 -16.52 -47.77
N ASN A 770 15.62 -16.60 -46.44
CA ASN A 770 14.72 -17.51 -45.75
C ASN A 770 14.08 -16.83 -44.51
N ASP A 771 13.13 -17.54 -43.88
CA ASP A 771 12.37 -17.03 -42.74
C ASP A 771 13.09 -17.28 -41.38
N ASP A 772 14.37 -17.68 -41.35
CA ASP A 772 15.01 -18.07 -40.09
C ASP A 772 15.10 -16.89 -39.08
N LEU A 773 15.28 -15.66 -39.54
CA LEU A 773 15.30 -14.46 -38.67
C LEU A 773 13.93 -13.78 -38.50
N LYS A 774 12.87 -14.31 -39.12
CA LYS A 774 11.52 -13.76 -38.97
C LYS A 774 11.05 -13.90 -37.53
N GLY A 775 10.52 -12.82 -36.97
CA GLY A 775 10.10 -12.74 -35.56
C GLY A 775 11.14 -12.12 -34.63
N LEU A 776 12.32 -11.76 -35.14
CA LEU A 776 13.23 -10.82 -34.49
C LEU A 776 12.84 -9.37 -34.80
N GLU A 777 13.26 -8.46 -33.94
CA GLU A 777 13.08 -7.03 -34.12
C GLU A 777 14.25 -6.41 -34.90
N TRP A 778 15.50 -6.89 -34.72
CA TRP A 778 16.69 -6.28 -35.34
C TRP A 778 17.61 -7.26 -36.06
N VAL A 779 18.19 -6.80 -37.17
CA VAL A 779 19.49 -7.29 -37.66
C VAL A 779 20.53 -6.18 -37.53
N ARG A 780 21.75 -6.55 -37.15
CA ARG A 780 22.89 -5.64 -37.06
C ARG A 780 23.94 -6.00 -38.10
N PHE A 781 24.53 -5.00 -38.74
CA PHE A 781 25.66 -5.17 -39.66
C PHE A 781 26.43 -3.86 -39.88
N VAL A 782 27.71 -3.98 -40.26
CA VAL A 782 28.55 -2.84 -40.65
C VAL A 782 28.26 -2.42 -42.09
N PHE A 783 28.07 -1.12 -42.32
CA PHE A 783 28.02 -0.57 -43.68
C PHE A 783 29.43 -0.29 -44.16
N LYS A 784 29.96 -1.17 -45.00
CA LYS A 784 31.31 -1.03 -45.56
C LYS A 784 31.27 -0.28 -46.87
N LEU A 785 32.01 0.83 -46.90
CA LEU A 785 32.27 1.60 -48.12
C LEU A 785 33.78 1.65 -48.36
N ALA A 786 34.58 1.98 -47.34
CA ALA A 786 36.04 1.96 -47.42
C ALA A 786 36.63 0.54 -47.32
N ALA A 787 36.03 -0.37 -46.55
CA ALA A 787 36.55 -1.71 -46.30
C ALA A 787 35.85 -2.83 -47.08
N ARG A 788 35.30 -2.54 -48.26
CA ARG A 788 34.67 -3.56 -49.11
C ARG A 788 35.67 -4.66 -49.51
N ASP A 789 35.19 -5.90 -49.56
CA ASP A 789 36.00 -7.09 -49.89
C ASP A 789 36.60 -7.01 -51.28
N ASN A 790 35.82 -6.53 -52.26
CA ASN A 790 36.34 -6.21 -53.59
C ASN A 790 37.02 -4.82 -53.55
N PRO A 791 38.36 -4.74 -53.66
CA PRO A 791 39.07 -3.45 -53.53
C PRO A 791 38.70 -2.44 -54.60
N THR A 792 38.22 -2.90 -55.77
CA THR A 792 37.82 -2.03 -56.88
C THR A 792 36.48 -1.31 -56.65
N GLU A 793 35.70 -1.74 -55.67
CA GLU A 793 34.42 -1.14 -55.29
C GLU A 793 34.52 -0.22 -54.08
N ARG A 794 35.69 -0.15 -53.43
CA ARG A 794 35.89 0.71 -52.27
C ARG A 794 35.64 2.17 -52.65
N ASP A 795 35.01 2.89 -51.74
CA ASP A 795 34.60 4.30 -51.88
C ASP A 795 33.54 4.57 -52.99
N ASP A 796 33.02 3.54 -53.67
CA ASP A 796 31.84 3.65 -54.54
C ASP A 796 30.53 3.43 -53.75
N ILE A 797 29.89 4.54 -53.38
CA ILE A 797 28.64 4.49 -52.58
C ILE A 797 27.47 3.85 -53.34
N GLN A 798 27.46 3.88 -54.68
CA GLN A 798 26.40 3.23 -55.45
C GLN A 798 26.52 1.71 -55.40
N LYS A 799 27.75 1.19 -55.46
CA LYS A 799 28.03 -0.25 -55.26
C LYS A 799 27.68 -0.70 -53.85
N ALA A 800 28.02 0.10 -52.85
CA ALA A 800 27.61 -0.16 -51.47
C ALA A 800 26.08 -0.19 -51.35
N PHE A 801 25.35 0.81 -51.88
CA PHE A 801 23.89 0.81 -51.85
C PHE A 801 23.27 -0.37 -52.59
N ALA A 802 23.83 -0.84 -53.70
CA ALA A 802 23.30 -2.01 -54.41
C ALA A 802 23.25 -3.26 -53.52
N GLN A 803 24.25 -3.46 -52.68
CA GLN A 803 24.31 -4.54 -51.69
C GLN A 803 23.34 -4.27 -50.53
N TYR A 804 23.51 -3.15 -49.81
CA TYR A 804 22.79 -2.90 -48.57
C TYR A 804 21.30 -2.59 -48.76
N ASP A 805 20.90 -2.00 -49.89
CA ASP A 805 19.48 -1.81 -50.21
C ASP A 805 18.73 -3.15 -50.28
N THR A 806 19.39 -4.19 -50.78
CA THR A 806 18.78 -5.52 -50.86
C THR A 806 18.57 -6.09 -49.46
N ILE A 807 19.54 -5.91 -48.57
CA ILE A 807 19.50 -6.39 -47.18
C ILE A 807 18.42 -5.67 -46.39
N VAL A 808 18.47 -4.33 -46.34
CA VAL A 808 17.50 -3.49 -45.61
C VAL A 808 16.08 -3.75 -46.13
N ARG A 809 15.89 -3.83 -47.45
CA ARG A 809 14.56 -4.08 -48.04
C ARG A 809 14.03 -5.46 -47.69
N LYS A 810 14.85 -6.51 -47.75
CA LYS A 810 14.41 -7.89 -47.46
C LYS A 810 14.07 -8.07 -45.99
N TYR A 811 14.92 -7.61 -45.08
CA TYR A 811 14.62 -7.68 -43.65
C TYR A 811 13.41 -6.84 -43.27
N ASN A 812 13.28 -5.63 -43.82
CA ASN A 812 12.09 -4.82 -43.59
C ASN A 812 10.81 -5.51 -44.09
N ALA A 813 10.86 -6.19 -45.24
CA ALA A 813 9.74 -6.99 -45.75
C ALA A 813 9.42 -8.21 -44.86
N MET A 814 10.40 -8.75 -44.15
CA MET A 814 10.21 -9.79 -43.12
C MET A 814 9.71 -9.25 -41.78
N GLY A 815 9.60 -7.93 -41.63
CA GLY A 815 9.25 -7.27 -40.37
C GLY A 815 10.43 -7.09 -39.40
N VAL A 816 11.66 -7.24 -39.89
CA VAL A 816 12.90 -7.10 -39.10
C VAL A 816 13.58 -5.77 -39.44
N ASN A 817 13.90 -4.97 -38.43
CA ASN A 817 14.54 -3.66 -38.56
C ASN A 817 16.06 -3.82 -38.78
N SER A 818 16.75 -2.75 -39.19
CA SER A 818 18.20 -2.76 -39.44
C SER A 818 18.95 -1.76 -38.57
N LEU A 819 19.89 -2.24 -37.77
CA LEU A 819 20.89 -1.44 -37.07
C LEU A 819 22.18 -1.41 -37.90
N ILE A 820 22.47 -0.24 -38.46
CA ILE A 820 23.61 -0.03 -39.36
C ILE A 820 24.76 0.59 -38.59
N VAL A 821 25.89 -0.11 -38.54
CA VAL A 821 27.10 0.39 -37.87
C VAL A 821 27.91 1.26 -38.82
N LEU A 822 28.30 2.45 -38.34
CA LEU A 822 29.10 3.44 -39.07
C LEU A 822 30.43 3.67 -38.35
N ASN A 823 31.54 3.27 -38.97
CA ASN A 823 32.88 3.32 -38.36
C ASN A 823 33.99 3.50 -39.43
N GLN A 824 35.24 3.16 -39.10
CA GLN A 824 36.39 3.20 -40.02
C GLN A 824 36.23 2.34 -41.28
N GLU A 825 35.39 1.30 -41.24
CA GLU A 825 35.11 0.45 -42.40
C GLU A 825 34.10 1.09 -43.36
N THR A 826 33.27 1.98 -42.82
CA THR A 826 32.42 2.87 -43.62
C THR A 826 33.28 3.91 -44.31
N VAL A 827 34.11 4.65 -43.56
CA VAL A 827 34.95 5.71 -44.13
C VAL A 827 36.37 5.60 -43.57
N TRP A 828 37.34 5.45 -44.47
CA TRP A 828 38.76 5.65 -44.14
C TRP A 828 39.09 7.13 -44.06
N GLY A 829 38.66 7.92 -45.06
CA GLY A 829 38.73 9.38 -45.07
C GLY A 829 40.11 9.94 -44.70
N ARG A 830 40.11 11.06 -43.97
CA ARG A 830 41.31 11.67 -43.36
C ARG A 830 41.85 10.90 -42.14
N ALA A 831 41.77 9.57 -42.13
CA ALA A 831 42.22 8.63 -41.09
C ALA A 831 43.17 9.23 -40.01
N PRO A 832 42.63 9.67 -38.86
CA PRO A 832 43.42 10.29 -37.78
C PRO A 832 44.53 9.40 -37.24
N TRP A 833 44.29 8.09 -37.27
CA TRP A 833 45.22 7.03 -36.87
C TRP A 833 46.38 6.82 -37.85
N ALA A 834 46.40 7.48 -39.01
CA ALA A 834 47.54 7.50 -39.93
C ALA A 834 48.61 8.55 -39.55
N GLY A 835 48.48 9.19 -38.37
CA GLY A 835 49.48 10.09 -37.79
C GLY A 835 49.18 11.59 -37.95
N ASN A 836 48.10 11.97 -38.64
CA ASN A 836 47.69 13.37 -38.78
C ASN A 836 46.83 13.87 -37.59
N ASN A 837 46.24 12.96 -36.80
CA ASN A 837 45.36 13.21 -35.65
C ASN A 837 44.16 14.16 -35.92
N ASP A 838 43.70 14.29 -37.18
CA ASP A 838 42.60 15.19 -37.60
C ASP A 838 41.21 14.57 -37.37
N TRP A 839 40.83 14.39 -36.11
CA TRP A 839 39.53 13.79 -35.74
C TRP A 839 38.32 14.66 -36.10
N SER A 840 38.47 15.99 -36.08
CA SER A 840 37.40 16.88 -36.52
C SER A 840 37.14 16.72 -38.01
N GLY A 841 38.19 16.68 -38.82
CA GLY A 841 38.09 16.47 -40.25
C GLY A 841 37.55 15.09 -40.60
N TYR A 842 38.06 14.04 -39.95
CA TYR A 842 37.49 12.72 -40.11
C TYR A 842 35.98 12.68 -39.75
N GLY A 843 35.58 13.38 -38.69
CA GLY A 843 34.18 13.53 -38.32
C GLY A 843 33.34 14.20 -39.41
N ASP A 844 33.90 15.15 -40.17
CA ASP A 844 33.21 15.75 -41.32
C ASP A 844 33.05 14.74 -42.48
N ASP A 845 34.09 13.95 -42.76
CA ASP A 845 34.06 12.94 -43.84
C ASP A 845 33.02 11.85 -43.53
N LEU A 846 33.03 11.32 -42.30
CA LEU A 846 32.05 10.33 -41.86
C LEU A 846 30.63 10.91 -41.79
N ALA A 847 30.46 12.16 -41.34
CA ALA A 847 29.16 12.83 -41.31
C ALA A 847 28.57 13.02 -42.72
N ALA A 848 29.40 13.34 -43.72
CA ALA A 848 28.96 13.49 -45.11
C ALA A 848 28.46 12.17 -45.71
N VAL A 849 29.13 11.05 -45.42
CA VAL A 849 28.68 9.72 -45.87
C VAL A 849 27.46 9.26 -45.07
N ALA A 850 27.46 9.47 -43.75
CA ALA A 850 26.33 9.15 -42.88
C ALA A 850 25.05 9.89 -43.29
N SER A 851 25.16 11.17 -43.69
CA SER A 851 24.05 11.95 -44.27
C SER A 851 23.49 11.28 -45.54
N GLN A 852 24.35 10.80 -46.45
CA GLN A 852 23.89 10.11 -47.66
C GLN A 852 23.18 8.78 -47.34
N ILE A 853 23.71 8.01 -46.40
CA ILE A 853 23.11 6.75 -45.94
C ILE A 853 21.76 7.01 -45.24
N ALA A 854 21.71 7.98 -44.32
CA ALA A 854 20.49 8.40 -43.63
C ALA A 854 19.42 8.87 -44.63
N LYS A 855 19.82 9.71 -45.59
CA LYS A 855 18.95 10.19 -46.67
C LYS A 855 18.39 9.05 -47.52
N ARG A 856 19.20 8.00 -47.80
CA ARG A 856 18.78 6.82 -48.56
C ARG A 856 17.72 6.02 -47.81
N TYR A 857 17.87 5.86 -46.50
CA TYR A 857 17.03 4.99 -45.67
C TYR A 857 15.96 5.71 -44.85
N ARG A 858 15.87 7.05 -44.90
CA ARG A 858 14.86 7.86 -44.17
C ARG A 858 13.41 7.39 -44.33
N ARG A 859 13.09 6.76 -45.47
CA ARG A 859 11.75 6.21 -45.76
C ARG A 859 11.34 5.08 -44.80
N TYR A 860 12.29 4.46 -44.11
CA TYR A 860 12.04 3.42 -43.12
C TYR A 860 11.89 3.98 -41.70
N GLY A 861 12.22 5.26 -41.47
CA GLY A 861 12.07 5.94 -40.19
C GLY A 861 12.72 5.17 -39.05
N GLU A 862 11.93 4.87 -38.02
CA GLU A 862 12.33 4.14 -36.81
C GLU A 862 12.84 2.71 -37.09
N LYS A 863 12.54 2.14 -38.26
CA LYS A 863 12.93 0.77 -38.63
C LYS A 863 14.38 0.66 -39.14
N VAL A 864 15.08 1.78 -39.26
CA VAL A 864 16.52 1.80 -39.53
C VAL A 864 17.20 2.67 -38.48
N ALA A 865 18.08 2.05 -37.70
CA ALA A 865 18.87 2.68 -36.65
C ALA A 865 20.35 2.75 -37.07
N TYR A 866 21.11 3.62 -36.39
CA TYR A 866 22.54 3.79 -36.65
C TYR A 866 23.35 3.70 -35.37
N GLU A 867 24.38 2.85 -35.38
CA GLU A 867 25.38 2.78 -34.33
C GLU A 867 26.62 3.56 -34.79
N ILE A 868 27.00 4.59 -34.03
CA ILE A 868 28.14 5.43 -34.36
C ILE A 868 29.35 4.86 -33.63
N TRP A 869 30.17 4.18 -34.42
CA TRP A 869 31.36 3.42 -34.06
C TRP A 869 31.12 2.06 -33.41
N ASN A 870 32.06 1.14 -33.58
CA ASN A 870 32.06 -0.18 -32.96
C ASN A 870 33.31 -0.30 -32.09
N GLU A 871 33.21 -0.68 -30.82
CA GLU A 871 34.36 -0.99 -29.94
C GLU A 871 35.48 0.08 -29.91
N GLY A 872 35.11 1.35 -30.05
CA GLY A 872 36.06 2.47 -30.14
C GLY A 872 36.76 2.80 -28.82
N ASP A 873 36.29 2.24 -27.72
CA ASP A 873 36.86 2.39 -26.40
C ASP A 873 38.01 1.42 -26.12
N LEU A 874 38.16 0.36 -26.93
CA LEU A 874 39.14 -0.71 -26.69
C LEU A 874 40.50 -0.43 -27.37
N PRO A 875 41.58 -0.16 -26.62
CA PRO A 875 42.91 0.01 -27.19
C PRO A 875 43.46 -1.29 -27.76
N ASN A 876 44.28 -1.21 -28.82
CA ASN A 876 44.92 -2.37 -29.47
C ASN A 876 43.93 -3.42 -30.02
N ASN A 877 42.70 -3.02 -30.31
CA ASN A 877 41.70 -3.88 -30.92
C ASN A 877 42.02 -4.10 -32.42
N PRO A 878 42.21 -5.33 -32.91
CA PRO A 878 42.42 -5.59 -34.33
C PRO A 878 41.15 -5.36 -35.17
N ALA A 879 39.96 -5.40 -34.56
CA ALA A 879 38.68 -5.26 -35.25
C ALA A 879 38.20 -3.80 -35.36
N SER A 880 38.72 -2.90 -34.52
CA SER A 880 38.31 -1.50 -34.53
C SER A 880 39.42 -0.53 -34.14
N VAL A 881 39.38 0.66 -34.71
CA VAL A 881 40.31 1.72 -34.32
C VAL A 881 39.84 2.33 -33.00
N PHE A 882 40.75 2.38 -32.03
CA PHE A 882 40.55 3.10 -30.77
C PHE A 882 40.42 4.60 -31.01
N VAL A 883 39.41 5.21 -30.40
CA VAL A 883 39.14 6.65 -30.46
C VAL A 883 39.25 7.22 -29.05
N PRO A 884 40.11 8.23 -28.78
CA PRO A 884 40.13 8.88 -27.47
C PRO A 884 38.79 9.56 -27.14
N PRO A 885 38.33 9.60 -25.87
CA PRO A 885 36.97 10.06 -25.51
C PRO A 885 36.59 11.45 -26.06
N ALA A 886 37.47 12.44 -25.91
CA ALA A 886 37.20 13.80 -26.40
C ALA A 886 37.12 13.88 -27.94
N GLN A 887 37.88 13.03 -28.62
CA GLN A 887 37.86 12.92 -30.08
C GLN A 887 36.61 12.18 -30.55
N PHE A 888 36.21 11.14 -29.82
CA PHE A 888 34.96 10.43 -30.09
C PHE A 888 33.75 11.35 -29.92
N ALA A 889 33.71 12.16 -28.86
CA ALA A 889 32.68 13.19 -28.68
C ALA A 889 32.59 14.15 -29.88
N THR A 890 33.73 14.51 -30.50
CA THR A 890 33.79 15.36 -31.69
C THR A 890 33.16 14.68 -32.91
N VAL A 891 33.55 13.42 -33.18
CA VAL A 891 33.00 12.62 -34.28
C VAL A 891 31.52 12.36 -34.07
N LEU A 892 31.14 11.87 -32.88
CA LEU A 892 29.77 11.56 -32.49
C LEU A 892 28.83 12.75 -32.71
N LYS A 893 29.22 13.94 -32.24
CA LYS A 893 28.41 15.16 -32.39
C LYS A 893 28.15 15.52 -33.86
N LYS A 894 29.17 15.42 -34.72
CA LYS A 894 29.06 15.74 -36.15
C LYS A 894 28.19 14.72 -36.88
N VAL A 895 28.46 13.43 -36.67
CA VAL A 895 27.77 12.33 -37.37
C VAL A 895 26.31 12.26 -36.93
N ALA A 896 26.03 12.35 -35.63
CA ALA A 896 24.66 12.34 -35.12
C ALA A 896 23.84 13.53 -35.66
N ALA A 897 24.41 14.75 -35.68
CA ALA A 897 23.76 15.91 -36.26
C ALA A 897 23.43 15.74 -37.75
N ALA A 898 24.37 15.16 -38.52
CA ALA A 898 24.17 14.90 -39.95
C ALA A 898 23.08 13.84 -40.22
N ILE A 899 23.02 12.78 -39.41
CA ILE A 899 21.95 11.78 -39.53
C ILE A 899 20.59 12.39 -39.13
N ARG A 900 20.53 13.10 -38.00
CA ARG A 900 19.30 13.75 -37.52
C ARG A 900 18.71 14.73 -38.54
N ALA A 901 19.55 15.44 -39.28
CA ALA A 901 19.11 16.37 -40.33
C ALA A 901 18.37 15.66 -41.49
N GLU A 902 18.75 14.42 -41.80
CA GLU A 902 18.19 13.66 -42.94
C GLU A 902 17.11 12.64 -42.52
N SER A 903 17.25 12.06 -41.33
CA SER A 903 16.35 11.05 -40.77
C SER A 903 16.16 11.27 -39.26
N PRO A 904 15.33 12.26 -38.84
CA PRO A 904 15.18 12.61 -37.42
C PRO A 904 14.59 11.49 -36.58
N GLN A 905 13.81 10.58 -37.19
CA GLN A 905 13.11 9.47 -36.52
C GLN A 905 13.96 8.19 -36.38
N SER A 906 15.15 8.11 -36.99
CA SER A 906 15.99 6.91 -36.90
C SER A 906 16.68 6.82 -35.54
N PRO A 907 16.63 5.69 -34.81
CA PRO A 907 17.35 5.56 -33.55
C PRO A 907 18.86 5.72 -33.74
N LEU A 908 19.51 6.43 -32.83
CA LEU A 908 20.96 6.58 -32.80
C LEU A 908 21.55 5.94 -31.55
N VAL A 909 22.59 5.13 -31.74
CA VAL A 909 23.26 4.39 -30.67
C VAL A 909 24.70 4.88 -30.57
N PHE A 910 25.12 5.30 -29.37
CA PHE A 910 26.53 5.51 -29.02
C PHE A 910 27.26 4.19 -29.20
N GLY A 911 28.46 4.18 -29.79
CA GLY A 911 29.10 2.95 -30.26
C GLY A 911 29.17 1.78 -29.27
N GLY A 912 29.30 0.55 -29.78
CA GLY A 912 29.33 -0.67 -28.97
C GLY A 912 30.58 -0.81 -28.09
N LEU A 913 30.50 -0.45 -26.81
CA LEU A 913 31.67 -0.41 -25.90
C LEU A 913 32.12 -1.80 -25.42
N ALA A 914 33.41 -2.09 -25.52
CA ALA A 914 33.98 -3.42 -25.28
C ALA A 914 35.02 -3.50 -24.15
N THR A 915 35.37 -2.39 -23.48
CA THR A 915 36.35 -2.38 -22.37
C THR A 915 35.82 -2.91 -21.03
N GLY A 916 34.53 -3.21 -20.94
CA GLY A 916 33.84 -3.56 -19.70
C GLY A 916 33.24 -2.34 -18.98
N PRO A 917 32.46 -2.53 -17.91
CA PRO A 917 31.56 -1.51 -17.41
C PRO A 917 32.28 -0.35 -16.72
N GLN A 918 33.33 -0.59 -15.93
CA GLN A 918 34.02 0.52 -15.25
C GLN A 918 34.75 1.40 -16.26
N GLN A 919 35.58 0.79 -17.11
CA GLN A 919 36.34 1.48 -18.14
C GLN A 919 35.40 2.14 -19.16
N GLY A 920 34.32 1.46 -19.55
CA GLY A 920 33.28 2.02 -20.41
C GLY A 920 32.57 3.22 -19.78
N ILE A 921 32.23 3.17 -18.49
CA ILE A 921 31.65 4.32 -17.76
C ILE A 921 32.64 5.48 -17.71
N ASP A 922 33.91 5.22 -17.43
CA ASP A 922 34.93 6.27 -17.37
C ASP A 922 35.11 6.93 -18.76
N TYR A 923 35.09 6.11 -19.81
CA TYR A 923 35.08 6.56 -21.20
C TYR A 923 33.85 7.43 -21.52
N LEU A 924 32.65 6.98 -21.11
CA LEU A 924 31.39 7.69 -21.30
C LEU A 924 31.37 9.03 -20.57
N LYS A 925 31.82 9.08 -19.31
CA LYS A 925 31.92 10.32 -18.52
C LYS A 925 32.86 11.32 -19.18
N ALA A 926 34.02 10.86 -19.66
CA ALA A 926 34.96 11.71 -20.39
C ALA A 926 34.36 12.22 -21.72
N CYS A 927 33.62 11.38 -22.45
CA CYS A 927 32.89 11.81 -23.65
C CYS A 927 31.81 12.85 -23.32
N LYS A 928 30.99 12.60 -22.30
CA LYS A 928 29.91 13.51 -21.86
C LYS A 928 30.48 14.87 -21.44
N GLN A 929 31.60 14.86 -20.72
CA GLN A 929 32.31 16.08 -20.34
C GLN A 929 32.79 16.86 -21.58
N ALA A 930 33.35 16.18 -22.58
CA ALA A 930 33.79 16.80 -23.83
C ALA A 930 32.64 17.31 -24.71
N LEU A 931 31.49 16.62 -24.71
CA LEU A 931 30.29 17.04 -25.43
C LEU A 931 29.71 18.35 -24.87
N ASN A 932 29.81 18.56 -23.55
CA ASN A 932 29.29 19.72 -22.83
C ASN A 932 27.81 20.01 -23.17
N GLY A 933 26.95 19.01 -23.00
CA GLY A 933 25.54 19.07 -23.38
C GLY A 933 24.80 17.73 -23.24
N PRO A 934 23.55 17.63 -23.71
CA PRO A 934 22.81 16.37 -23.75
C PRO A 934 23.50 15.36 -24.67
N TRP A 935 23.14 14.08 -24.52
CA TRP A 935 23.58 13.05 -25.46
C TRP A 935 23.02 13.37 -26.86
N PRO A 936 23.84 13.33 -27.93
CA PRO A 936 23.36 13.53 -29.30
C PRO A 936 22.72 12.26 -29.89
N VAL A 937 22.54 11.22 -29.08
CA VAL A 937 22.07 9.87 -29.44
C VAL A 937 21.02 9.40 -28.44
N ASP A 938 20.28 8.34 -28.78
CA ASP A 938 19.13 7.86 -28.02
C ASP A 938 19.46 6.70 -27.07
N ALA A 939 20.54 5.96 -27.34
CA ALA A 939 20.98 4.84 -26.52
C ALA A 939 22.50 4.70 -26.51
N ILE A 940 23.03 3.89 -25.57
CA ILE A 940 24.44 3.51 -25.50
C ILE A 940 24.63 2.02 -25.81
N GLY A 941 25.40 1.71 -26.86
CA GLY A 941 25.79 0.35 -27.22
C GLY A 941 26.84 -0.22 -26.26
N VAL A 942 26.70 -1.48 -25.85
CA VAL A 942 27.67 -2.20 -25.02
C VAL A 942 27.84 -3.65 -25.47
N HIS A 943 29.07 -4.14 -25.38
CA HIS A 943 29.49 -5.50 -25.71
C HIS A 943 30.00 -6.22 -24.45
N PRO A 944 29.11 -6.76 -23.61
CA PRO A 944 29.49 -7.36 -22.33
C PRO A 944 30.08 -8.78 -22.48
N TYR A 945 31.04 -8.96 -23.39
CA TYR A 945 31.72 -10.24 -23.58
C TYR A 945 32.38 -10.74 -22.31
N GLY A 946 32.29 -12.05 -22.07
CA GLY A 946 32.80 -12.70 -20.87
C GLY A 946 31.98 -12.46 -19.61
N ARG A 947 30.89 -11.68 -19.66
CA ARG A 947 29.91 -11.55 -18.57
C ARG A 947 28.76 -12.53 -18.73
N TYR A 948 28.12 -12.83 -17.61
CA TYR A 948 27.03 -13.80 -17.54
C TYR A 948 25.89 -13.34 -16.65
N ALA A 949 24.69 -13.85 -16.92
CA ALA A 949 23.47 -13.49 -16.17
C ALA A 949 23.43 -14.21 -14.83
N THR A 950 23.42 -15.54 -14.84
CA THR A 950 23.48 -16.37 -13.63
C THR A 950 24.63 -17.35 -13.72
N LYS A 951 24.85 -17.98 -14.88
CA LYS A 951 25.95 -18.95 -15.08
C LYS A 951 26.84 -18.60 -16.27
N ALA A 952 28.16 -18.63 -16.05
CA ALA A 952 29.12 -18.58 -17.15
C ALA A 952 29.00 -19.89 -17.98
N PRO A 953 29.08 -19.81 -19.32
CA PRO A 953 28.95 -20.99 -20.17
C PRO A 953 30.06 -22.01 -19.85
N PHE A 954 31.31 -21.56 -19.78
CA PHE A 954 32.50 -22.32 -19.39
C PHE A 954 33.71 -21.39 -19.18
N ASP A 955 34.81 -21.90 -18.62
CA ASP A 955 35.99 -21.13 -18.21
C ASP A 955 36.87 -20.75 -19.42
N TRP A 956 37.11 -19.44 -19.58
CA TRP A 956 37.99 -18.83 -20.59
C TRP A 956 39.15 -18.04 -19.95
N GLY A 957 39.40 -18.18 -18.65
CA GLY A 957 40.55 -17.56 -17.97
C GLY A 957 40.41 -16.07 -17.68
N SER A 958 39.28 -15.43 -17.96
CA SER A 958 38.98 -14.05 -17.53
C SER A 958 37.47 -13.85 -17.34
N HIS A 959 37.02 -13.85 -16.10
CA HIS A 959 35.63 -13.54 -15.74
C HIS A 959 35.53 -12.07 -15.37
N PHE A 960 34.71 -11.30 -16.10
CA PHE A 960 34.49 -9.88 -15.79
C PHE A 960 33.38 -9.66 -14.75
N GLY A 961 32.83 -10.73 -14.16
CA GLY A 961 31.66 -10.64 -13.28
C GLY A 961 30.36 -10.67 -14.07
N THR A 962 29.30 -10.11 -13.48
CA THR A 962 27.92 -10.42 -13.86
C THR A 962 27.32 -9.35 -14.77
N LEU A 963 26.28 -9.71 -15.54
CA LEU A 963 25.51 -8.72 -16.30
C LEU A 963 24.76 -7.76 -15.36
N GLY A 964 24.16 -8.29 -14.29
CA GLY A 964 23.50 -7.46 -13.28
C GLY A 964 24.43 -6.42 -12.64
N GLU A 965 25.66 -6.79 -12.30
CA GLU A 965 26.67 -5.84 -11.80
C GLU A 965 26.94 -4.72 -12.80
N ALA A 966 27.13 -5.06 -14.08
CA ALA A 966 27.37 -4.07 -15.12
C ALA A 966 26.18 -3.12 -15.29
N PHE A 967 24.95 -3.66 -15.33
CA PHE A 967 23.74 -2.88 -15.49
C PHE A 967 23.47 -1.96 -14.31
N GLU A 968 23.70 -2.41 -13.08
CA GLU A 968 23.60 -1.55 -11.91
C GLU A 968 24.67 -0.44 -11.92
N MET A 969 25.89 -0.72 -12.39
CA MET A 969 26.88 0.33 -12.58
C MET A 969 26.44 1.36 -13.62
N TYR A 970 25.87 0.92 -14.75
CA TYR A 970 25.33 1.80 -15.78
C TYR A 970 24.17 2.65 -15.25
N ARG A 971 23.16 2.02 -14.65
CA ARG A 971 21.98 2.67 -14.07
C ARG A 971 22.37 3.75 -13.05
N ASN A 972 23.35 3.47 -12.20
CA ASN A 972 23.76 4.40 -11.15
C ASN A 972 24.65 5.54 -11.66
N GLN A 973 25.49 5.29 -12.66
CA GLN A 973 26.52 6.24 -13.08
C GLN A 973 26.18 7.00 -14.36
N ILE A 974 25.27 6.48 -15.17
CA ILE A 974 24.77 7.04 -16.44
C ILE A 974 23.23 6.85 -16.51
N PRO A 975 22.45 7.50 -15.63
CA PRO A 975 21.00 7.24 -15.52
C PRO A 975 20.16 7.90 -16.62
N ASP A 976 20.73 8.81 -17.42
CA ASP A 976 19.99 9.70 -18.32
C ASP A 976 19.78 9.16 -19.74
N ILE A 977 20.15 7.90 -20.01
CA ILE A 977 20.08 7.29 -21.34
C ILE A 977 20.03 5.75 -21.23
N PRO A 978 19.19 5.05 -22.03
CA PRO A 978 19.16 3.60 -22.04
C PRO A 978 20.40 2.99 -22.72
N PHE A 979 20.61 1.71 -22.49
CA PHE A 979 21.70 0.91 -23.04
C PHE A 979 21.17 -0.12 -24.03
N TRP A 980 21.87 -0.36 -25.12
CA TRP A 980 21.58 -1.46 -26.05
C TRP A 980 22.71 -2.46 -25.95
N ILE A 981 22.40 -3.74 -25.77
CA ILE A 981 23.38 -4.79 -26.00
C ILE A 981 23.44 -5.01 -27.51
N THR A 982 24.42 -4.38 -28.15
CA THR A 982 24.60 -4.44 -29.61
C THR A 982 25.38 -5.67 -30.05
N GLU A 983 26.12 -6.30 -29.14
CA GLU A 983 26.72 -7.63 -29.31
C GLU A 983 26.79 -8.38 -27.97
N ILE A 984 26.30 -9.62 -27.94
CA ILE A 984 26.53 -10.56 -26.82
C ILE A 984 26.59 -11.99 -27.35
N GLY A 985 27.39 -12.84 -26.73
CA GLY A 985 27.53 -14.24 -27.13
C GLY A 985 28.85 -14.83 -26.66
N VAL A 986 29.20 -15.98 -27.23
CA VAL A 986 30.48 -16.66 -26.99
C VAL A 986 31.25 -16.63 -28.30
N ALA A 987 32.34 -15.85 -28.34
CA ALA A 987 33.17 -15.67 -29.51
C ALA A 987 34.62 -16.06 -29.22
N ALA A 988 35.29 -16.68 -30.18
CA ALA A 988 36.67 -17.15 -30.03
C ALA A 988 37.41 -17.14 -31.38
N ASP A 989 38.71 -16.91 -31.34
CA ASP A 989 39.54 -16.92 -32.56
C ASP A 989 39.76 -18.35 -33.09
N SER A 990 39.52 -19.36 -32.25
CA SER A 990 39.53 -20.78 -32.60
C SER A 990 38.12 -21.38 -32.66
N GLU A 991 37.94 -22.46 -33.42
CA GLU A 991 36.68 -23.19 -33.51
C GLU A 991 36.18 -23.64 -32.13
N ILE A 992 34.90 -23.39 -31.85
CA ILE A 992 34.23 -23.85 -30.64
C ILE A 992 33.51 -25.15 -30.96
N GLY A 993 33.97 -26.26 -30.39
CA GLY A 993 33.46 -27.60 -30.73
C GLY A 993 32.07 -27.95 -30.12
N PRO A 994 31.40 -29.00 -30.64
CA PRO A 994 30.04 -29.38 -30.22
C PRO A 994 29.84 -29.69 -28.74
N ALA A 995 30.90 -30.09 -28.03
CA ALA A 995 30.85 -30.33 -26.59
C ALA A 995 30.43 -29.09 -25.78
N ASN A 996 30.68 -27.88 -26.32
CA ASN A 996 30.37 -26.62 -25.66
C ASN A 996 28.98 -26.07 -26.07
N TYR A 997 28.34 -26.61 -27.09
CA TYR A 997 27.08 -26.07 -27.63
C TYR A 997 25.93 -26.04 -26.61
N PRO A 998 25.73 -27.07 -25.77
CA PRO A 998 24.72 -27.00 -24.72
C PRO A 998 24.94 -25.82 -23.77
N GLN A 999 26.19 -25.58 -23.36
CA GLN A 999 26.54 -24.49 -22.45
C GLN A 999 26.34 -23.11 -23.07
N ILE A 1000 26.65 -22.94 -24.36
CA ILE A 1000 26.37 -21.69 -25.10
C ILE A 1000 24.86 -21.46 -25.18
N GLY A 1001 24.10 -22.51 -25.50
CA GLY A 1001 22.66 -22.47 -25.58
C GLY A 1001 22.00 -22.14 -24.25
N ASP A 1002 22.49 -22.67 -23.14
CA ASP A 1002 21.98 -22.35 -21.80
C ASP A 1002 22.37 -20.94 -21.36
N TYR A 1003 23.62 -20.54 -21.61
CA TYR A 1003 24.11 -19.19 -21.32
C TYR A 1003 23.26 -18.11 -21.99
N ILE A 1004 22.99 -18.24 -23.28
CA ILE A 1004 22.26 -17.19 -23.99
C ILE A 1004 20.79 -17.16 -23.59
N LYS A 1005 20.16 -18.31 -23.33
CA LYS A 1005 18.79 -18.34 -22.77
C LYS A 1005 18.74 -17.62 -21.42
N ASP A 1006 19.74 -17.87 -20.57
CA ASP A 1006 19.88 -17.24 -19.28
C ASP A 1006 20.04 -15.71 -19.40
N VAL A 1007 20.87 -15.23 -20.34
CA VAL A 1007 21.00 -13.80 -20.68
C VAL A 1007 19.66 -13.18 -21.04
N TYR A 1008 18.94 -13.73 -22.02
CA TYR A 1008 17.69 -13.14 -22.50
C TYR A 1008 16.62 -13.15 -21.42
N LYS A 1009 16.44 -14.26 -20.69
CA LYS A 1009 15.51 -14.33 -19.54
C LYS A 1009 15.85 -13.28 -18.49
N HIS A 1010 17.13 -13.15 -18.14
CA HIS A 1010 17.57 -12.24 -17.09
C HIS A 1010 17.33 -10.77 -17.43
N VAL A 1011 17.61 -10.37 -18.66
CA VAL A 1011 17.37 -8.99 -19.10
C VAL A 1011 15.87 -8.73 -19.23
N GLU A 1012 15.13 -9.62 -19.91
CA GLU A 1012 13.67 -9.47 -20.11
C GLU A 1012 12.91 -9.31 -18.80
N GLN A 1013 13.32 -10.07 -17.77
CA GLN A 1013 12.67 -10.06 -16.46
C GLN A 1013 13.04 -8.86 -15.57
N ARG A 1014 14.20 -8.23 -15.74
CA ARG A 1014 14.76 -7.32 -14.71
C ARG A 1014 15.34 -6.01 -15.20
N TYR A 1015 15.68 -5.92 -16.47
CA TYR A 1015 16.46 -4.79 -17.00
C TYR A 1015 15.93 -4.24 -18.31
N THR A 1016 14.72 -4.60 -18.77
CA THR A 1016 14.16 -4.08 -20.03
C THR A 1016 13.96 -2.56 -20.02
N ASP A 1017 13.79 -1.95 -18.85
CA ASP A 1017 13.74 -0.49 -18.67
C ASP A 1017 15.08 0.20 -18.97
N LEU A 1018 16.19 -0.49 -18.69
CA LEU A 1018 17.55 0.01 -18.92
C LEU A 1018 18.13 -0.49 -20.25
N VAL A 1019 17.86 -1.75 -20.59
CA VAL A 1019 18.38 -2.50 -21.73
C VAL A 1019 17.22 -3.04 -22.58
N PRO A 1020 16.56 -2.17 -23.36
CA PRO A 1020 15.39 -2.57 -24.16
C PRO A 1020 15.75 -3.41 -25.40
N VAL A 1021 17.02 -3.47 -25.81
CA VAL A 1021 17.47 -4.19 -27.02
C VAL A 1021 18.66 -5.10 -26.72
N ILE A 1022 18.59 -6.35 -27.19
CA ILE A 1022 19.70 -7.31 -27.18
C ILE A 1022 19.91 -7.90 -28.57
N ILE A 1023 21.15 -7.86 -29.04
CA ILE A 1023 21.57 -8.40 -30.33
C ILE A 1023 22.61 -9.49 -30.11
N TRP A 1024 22.28 -10.72 -30.48
CA TRP A 1024 23.18 -11.87 -30.35
C TRP A 1024 24.25 -11.83 -31.44
N PHE A 1025 25.52 -11.85 -31.02
CA PHE A 1025 26.69 -12.16 -31.82
C PHE A 1025 26.99 -13.68 -31.79
N ALA A 1026 26.84 -14.44 -32.88
CA ALA A 1026 26.49 -14.00 -34.23
C ALA A 1026 25.80 -15.11 -35.05
N TRP A 1027 25.32 -14.80 -36.26
CA TRP A 1027 24.64 -15.79 -37.11
C TRP A 1027 25.53 -16.96 -37.52
N SER A 1028 26.79 -16.72 -37.91
CA SER A 1028 27.68 -17.75 -38.50
C SER A 1028 29.11 -17.71 -37.97
N ASP A 1029 29.84 -18.82 -38.06
CA ASP A 1029 31.23 -18.93 -37.60
C ASP A 1029 32.26 -18.06 -38.34
N TRP A 1030 31.92 -17.54 -39.52
CA TRP A 1030 32.70 -16.49 -40.17
C TRP A 1030 32.86 -15.23 -39.30
N MET A 1031 32.04 -15.08 -38.26
CA MET A 1031 32.11 -14.01 -37.26
C MET A 1031 32.72 -14.58 -35.98
N ARG A 1032 34.04 -14.76 -36.00
CA ARG A 1032 34.86 -15.16 -34.83
C ARG A 1032 34.36 -16.45 -34.14
N ASN A 1033 34.04 -17.46 -34.94
CA ASN A 1033 33.56 -18.78 -34.50
C ASN A 1033 32.35 -18.75 -33.53
N ALA A 1034 31.59 -17.65 -33.54
CA ALA A 1034 30.47 -17.39 -32.62
C ALA A 1034 29.09 -17.77 -33.19
N GLY A 1035 29.08 -18.47 -34.32
CA GLY A 1035 27.89 -18.66 -35.13
C GLY A 1035 26.82 -19.53 -34.49
N ILE A 1036 25.55 -19.24 -34.82
CA ILE A 1036 24.44 -20.19 -34.71
C ILE A 1036 24.59 -21.31 -35.75
N VAL A 1037 25.16 -20.97 -36.92
CA VAL A 1037 25.57 -21.91 -37.97
C VAL A 1037 27.08 -21.94 -38.14
N ARG A 1038 27.60 -23.06 -38.63
CA ARG A 1038 29.02 -23.20 -38.98
C ARG A 1038 29.33 -22.51 -40.31
N HIS A 1039 30.62 -22.47 -40.67
CA HIS A 1039 31.10 -21.94 -41.96
C HIS A 1039 30.38 -22.55 -43.18
N ASP A 1040 30.01 -23.83 -43.09
CA ASP A 1040 29.29 -24.60 -44.12
C ASP A 1040 27.76 -24.38 -44.12
N GLY A 1041 27.25 -23.53 -43.21
CA GLY A 1041 25.82 -23.25 -43.05
C GLY A 1041 25.05 -24.29 -42.24
N GLN A 1042 25.70 -25.35 -41.75
CA GLN A 1042 25.04 -26.34 -40.89
C GLN A 1042 24.76 -25.75 -39.51
N ARG A 1043 23.58 -26.04 -38.97
CA ARG A 1043 23.13 -25.55 -37.67
C ARG A 1043 23.93 -26.22 -36.55
N LYS A 1044 24.33 -25.45 -35.54
CA LYS A 1044 24.89 -26.00 -34.31
C LYS A 1044 23.76 -26.43 -33.39
N ASP A 1045 23.65 -27.74 -33.14
CA ASP A 1045 22.66 -28.28 -32.20
C ASP A 1045 22.76 -27.59 -30.84
N HIS A 1046 21.65 -27.49 -30.10
CA HIS A 1046 21.52 -26.70 -28.85
C HIS A 1046 21.65 -25.18 -28.99
N VAL A 1047 22.66 -24.66 -29.71
CA VAL A 1047 22.79 -23.21 -30.01
C VAL A 1047 21.64 -22.75 -30.89
N TYR A 1048 21.36 -23.48 -31.97
CA TYR A 1048 20.22 -23.21 -32.85
C TYR A 1048 18.87 -23.39 -32.14
N ALA A 1049 18.79 -24.35 -31.21
CA ALA A 1049 17.58 -24.53 -30.39
C ALA A 1049 17.35 -23.34 -29.45
N ALA A 1050 18.41 -22.82 -28.82
CA ALA A 1050 18.36 -21.61 -28.00
C ALA A 1050 17.98 -20.38 -28.82
N PHE A 1051 18.56 -20.24 -30.03
CA PHE A 1051 18.17 -19.21 -30.98
C PHE A 1051 16.68 -19.26 -31.33
N ARG A 1052 16.14 -20.43 -31.67
CA ARG A 1052 14.71 -20.57 -31.95
C ARG A 1052 13.84 -20.21 -30.76
N ALA A 1053 14.19 -20.69 -29.57
CA ALA A 1053 13.43 -20.41 -28.37
C ALA A 1053 13.43 -18.90 -28.05
N MET A 1054 14.60 -18.25 -28.17
CA MET A 1054 14.73 -16.79 -28.06
C MET A 1054 13.85 -16.08 -29.09
N ARG A 1055 13.96 -16.43 -30.37
CA ARG A 1055 13.22 -15.82 -31.49
C ARG A 1055 11.71 -15.98 -31.34
N ASN A 1056 11.26 -17.15 -30.91
CA ASN A 1056 9.84 -17.46 -30.79
C ASN A 1056 9.20 -16.97 -29.48
N ARG A 1057 9.95 -16.33 -28.58
CA ARG A 1057 9.50 -15.94 -27.23
C ARG A 1057 9.05 -17.15 -26.40
N GLU A 1058 9.82 -18.24 -26.47
CA GLU A 1058 9.58 -19.49 -25.72
C GLU A 1058 10.48 -19.61 -24.47
N LEU A 1059 11.15 -18.52 -24.07
CA LEU A 1059 12.11 -18.49 -22.96
C LEU A 1059 11.46 -18.18 -21.62
#